data_AF-A0A3B0YD89-F1
#
_entry.id   AF-A0A3B0YD89-F1
#
_cell.length_a   1.000
_cell.length_b   1.000
_cell.length_c   1.000
_cell.angle_alpha   90.00
_cell.angle_beta   90.00
_cell.angle_gamma   90.00
#
_symmetry.space_group_name_H-M   'P 1'
#
loop_
_entity.id
_entity.type
_entity.pdbx_description
1 polymer ?
#
loop_
_entity_poly.entity_id
_entity_poly.type
_entity_poly.pdbx_seq_one_letter_code
_entity_poly.pdbx_strand_id
1 'polypeptide(L)'
;QFIEDRRVVALGKEIAFDPAWMVFGSQGFEAAFLNSAFDAQGAIDTSAGLNGLAIIDPDRIIAGGFDTLSLAARQSDKFLAKGTVNNGLLFSRLEAEVRLRGDVQLALDAQLRIDAPILSSDGGTARLQAPYVLLGSTNESFRVSGNELLNFFDPTPGTGSLTVQAGLLDIIGFSSLQGFGPDPATTSVQAPVHLVSATDIRLRGINLPAVGGNIGRVRNRLFSDYAGLLATATDTVLEASLVYPTTLSDFTLYVKNQTGNEVLRIPGRPGRVAPPLSAGGKITLSAPTIEQAGSLLAPLGEIAFGELQFDASGNLLRDPVTNRLTLANVDNLTLFDGSLTSVSGNGRLVPFGNLLFEDNWVFEINGVKRGLDEPRLLFGLTSGDPNVLDTPVLDEAGKSLDRPWIKRVDLAVNNLSFQPGAVIDLSAGGDLIAAEFRPGPQGSRDILAGGDALSFAIMPALGSAFSPIDPLLRFDKFLASDLSEGLPDQPLLDTPLFINLAAGSDLPAGAYAVLPRGYAVLPGAYLVTPVVGNPDIAPGSFVTRNDGATEVAAQFGLPGTAVLTDRWQAVTVETHDQVFNRAQYLVATANNFFDQRAQENDVLVPQLPRDGGSLVFAASQTLSLGGSLLSQVPKGRSSIVDIVASDLAIVQQRDVNATRIEIQADELLGLSSGSVLLGGRRDFRDKGTFIDVLASRVTIDPGVDLTLPEILLVANDQVTVSNGASLRGEGEVSGNNSLIFTTDSAGNPRAMAFLRVSGGQQVRLDTDIVAAATGNLDIKSGAVLAATGSMTLAASSQSLLDGDLQVADASLGLNAERISIGDAPADTSGIILSDLSRLNARELLLSSRSSIDFYGTVNESLNSLVLDSAGLRGLADSAGAPATVTLAAANTLRLLNTSQSSLLPVPASGGTLTLQADGLVLD
;
A
#
# COMPACT_ATOMS: atom_id res chain seq x y z
N GLN A 1 -2.20 44.14 -14.90
CA GLN A 1 -2.05 42.83 -15.56
C GLN A 1 -0.56 42.55 -15.58
N PHE A 2 -0.04 41.84 -14.58
CA PHE A 2 1.32 41.31 -14.65
C PHE A 2 1.26 40.08 -15.56
N ILE A 3 2.25 39.94 -16.42
CA ILE A 3 2.26 38.95 -17.51
C ILE A 3 2.26 37.54 -16.90
N GLU A 4 1.34 36.70 -17.36
CA GLU A 4 1.10 35.31 -16.95
C GLU A 4 2.14 34.34 -17.55
N ASP A 5 3.43 34.69 -17.51
CA ASP A 5 4.47 33.87 -18.14
C ASP A 5 4.99 32.75 -17.21
N ARG A 6 5.39 31.62 -17.82
CA ARG A 6 5.98 30.45 -17.14
C ARG A 6 7.30 30.82 -16.46
N ARG A 7 7.60 30.20 -15.30
CA ARG A 7 8.91 30.33 -14.63
C ARG A 7 9.84 29.21 -15.09
N VAL A 8 10.97 29.56 -15.68
CA VAL A 8 11.89 28.64 -16.37
C VAL A 8 13.32 28.84 -15.88
N VAL A 9 13.96 27.77 -15.40
CA VAL A 9 15.42 27.73 -15.21
C VAL A 9 16.00 26.79 -16.26
N ALA A 10 16.71 27.34 -17.24
CA ALA A 10 17.31 26.58 -18.31
C ALA A 10 18.76 26.17 -17.98
N LEU A 11 19.09 24.91 -18.22
CA LEU A 11 20.44 24.34 -18.14
C LEU A 11 20.86 23.92 -19.55
N GLY A 12 21.91 24.54 -20.09
CA GLY A 12 22.44 24.26 -21.43
C GLY A 12 23.33 25.39 -21.94
N LYS A 13 23.96 25.19 -23.11
CA LYS A 13 24.94 26.16 -23.65
C LYS A 13 24.30 27.54 -23.82
N GLU A 14 25.03 28.56 -23.39
CA GLU A 14 24.67 29.94 -23.66
C GLU A 14 24.75 30.17 -25.17
N ILE A 15 23.60 30.35 -25.82
CA ILE A 15 23.58 30.70 -27.24
C ILE A 15 23.84 32.20 -27.34
N ALA A 16 24.72 32.62 -28.27
CA ALA A 16 24.90 34.03 -28.57
C ALA A 16 23.54 34.69 -28.85
N PHE A 17 23.30 35.85 -28.24
CA PHE A 17 22.08 36.62 -28.44
C PHE A 17 21.83 36.83 -29.94
N ASP A 18 20.74 36.27 -30.47
CA ASP A 18 20.27 36.51 -31.83
C ASP A 18 19.09 37.49 -31.78
N PRO A 19 19.26 38.73 -32.27
CA PRO A 19 18.19 39.72 -32.28
C PRO A 19 16.97 39.28 -33.11
N ALA A 20 17.09 38.28 -33.99
CA ALA A 20 15.97 37.74 -34.77
C ALA A 20 14.96 36.94 -33.92
N TRP A 21 15.29 36.56 -32.68
CA TRP A 21 14.40 35.83 -31.78
C TRP A 21 13.32 36.69 -31.13
N MET A 22 13.39 38.01 -31.34
CA MET A 22 12.37 38.97 -30.90
C MET A 22 11.70 39.62 -32.11
N VAL A 23 10.75 38.94 -32.74
CA VAL A 23 9.84 39.60 -33.69
C VAL A 23 8.72 40.25 -32.89
N PHE A 24 8.92 41.50 -32.47
CA PHE A 24 7.88 42.29 -31.81
C PHE A 24 7.45 43.47 -32.69
N GLY A 25 6.16 43.48 -33.04
CA GLY A 25 5.55 44.53 -33.84
C GLY A 25 5.34 45.82 -33.04
N SER A 26 6.38 46.64 -32.88
CA SER A 26 6.36 48.12 -32.93
C SER A 26 7.55 48.74 -32.19
N GLN A 27 8.19 49.73 -32.84
CA GLN A 27 9.39 50.45 -32.38
C GLN A 27 9.24 51.19 -31.02
N GLY A 28 8.02 51.35 -30.50
CA GLY A 28 7.79 52.08 -29.25
C GLY A 28 8.17 51.31 -27.98
N PHE A 29 8.17 49.97 -28.04
CA PHE A 29 8.46 49.12 -26.87
C PHE A 29 9.95 48.78 -26.74
N GLU A 30 10.66 48.63 -27.86
CA GLU A 30 12.12 48.43 -27.86
C GLU A 30 12.87 49.55 -27.14
N ALA A 31 12.47 50.81 -27.36
CA ALA A 31 13.10 51.97 -26.73
C ALA A 31 12.83 52.07 -25.22
N ALA A 32 11.74 51.48 -24.73
CA ALA A 32 11.42 51.43 -23.30
C ALA A 32 12.15 50.28 -22.60
N PHE A 33 12.20 49.11 -23.23
CA PHE A 33 12.86 47.91 -22.69
C PHE A 33 14.39 48.06 -22.64
N LEU A 34 15.00 48.63 -23.68
CA LEU A 34 16.45 48.86 -23.73
C LEU A 34 16.93 49.91 -22.72
N ASN A 35 16.08 50.86 -22.32
CA ASN A 35 16.43 51.89 -21.34
C ASN A 35 16.13 51.48 -19.89
N SER A 36 15.43 50.37 -19.63
CA SER A 36 15.03 49.96 -18.28
C SER A 36 15.57 48.61 -17.82
N ALA A 37 16.12 47.78 -18.70
CA ALA A 37 16.63 46.45 -18.34
C ALA A 37 18.10 46.45 -17.91
N PHE A 38 18.85 47.50 -18.27
CA PHE A 38 20.27 47.63 -17.91
C PHE A 38 20.54 49.03 -17.36
N ASP A 39 21.31 49.12 -16.29
CA ASP A 39 21.82 50.40 -15.81
C ASP A 39 22.88 50.97 -16.78
N ALA A 40 23.29 52.22 -16.54
CA ALA A 40 24.27 52.91 -17.38
C ALA A 40 25.67 52.26 -17.38
N GLN A 41 25.88 51.19 -16.61
CA GLN A 41 27.10 50.40 -16.53
C GLN A 41 26.96 49.01 -17.16
N GLY A 42 25.77 48.66 -17.71
CA GLY A 42 25.51 47.39 -18.38
C GLY A 42 25.17 46.24 -17.43
N ALA A 43 24.87 46.51 -16.15
CA ALA A 43 24.34 45.53 -15.21
C ALA A 43 22.80 45.50 -15.29
N ILE A 44 22.19 44.33 -15.08
CA ILE A 44 20.74 44.14 -15.14
C ILE A 44 20.05 44.89 -14.01
N ASP A 45 19.11 45.79 -14.34
CA ASP A 45 18.29 46.48 -13.35
C ASP A 45 17.23 45.51 -12.78
N THR A 46 17.51 45.01 -11.58
CA THR A 46 16.64 44.07 -10.83
C THR A 46 15.24 44.60 -10.50
N SER A 47 14.95 45.88 -10.72
CA SER A 47 13.64 46.49 -10.48
C SER A 47 12.64 46.32 -11.63
N ALA A 48 13.12 46.05 -12.85
CA ALA A 48 12.31 45.68 -14.00
C ALA A 48 12.22 44.14 -14.08
N GLY A 49 11.32 43.56 -13.27
CA GLY A 49 11.20 42.12 -13.06
C GLY A 49 11.40 41.26 -14.31
N LEU A 50 12.56 40.59 -14.39
CA LEU A 50 12.77 39.45 -15.27
C LEU A 50 11.94 38.29 -14.72
N ASN A 51 10.77 38.04 -15.31
CA ASN A 51 9.94 36.89 -15.00
C ASN A 51 10.65 35.58 -15.40
N GLY A 52 11.57 35.11 -14.54
CA GLY A 52 12.00 33.71 -14.46
C GLY A 52 12.54 33.07 -15.75
N LEU A 53 13.55 33.63 -16.41
CA LEU A 53 14.39 32.89 -17.34
C LEU A 53 15.86 33.05 -16.93
N ALA A 54 16.41 32.07 -16.22
CA ALA A 54 17.84 31.98 -15.96
C ALA A 54 18.43 30.89 -16.87
N ILE A 55 19.49 31.20 -17.64
CA ILE A 55 20.23 30.21 -18.42
C ILE A 55 21.56 29.97 -17.73
N ILE A 56 21.84 28.71 -17.38
CA ILE A 56 23.07 28.29 -16.71
C ILE A 56 23.80 27.33 -17.63
N ASP A 57 25.07 27.62 -17.89
CA ASP A 57 25.96 26.80 -18.69
C ASP A 57 26.62 25.71 -17.81
N PRO A 58 26.38 24.40 -18.06
CA PRO A 58 27.02 23.31 -17.32
C PRO A 58 28.54 23.37 -17.33
N ASP A 59 29.16 23.80 -18.45
CA ASP A 59 30.61 23.85 -18.59
C ASP A 59 31.22 24.89 -17.63
N ARG A 60 30.49 25.97 -17.33
CA ARG A 60 30.91 26.98 -16.34
C ARG A 60 30.77 26.48 -14.91
N ILE A 61 29.79 25.63 -14.61
CA ILE A 61 29.64 25.02 -13.29
C ILE A 61 30.84 24.10 -13.02
N ILE A 62 31.16 23.24 -13.99
CA ILE A 62 32.29 22.30 -13.89
C ILE A 62 33.62 23.09 -13.80
N ALA A 63 33.83 24.08 -14.67
CA ALA A 63 35.03 24.91 -14.65
C ALA A 63 35.18 25.74 -13.35
N GLY A 64 34.05 26.05 -12.68
CA GLY A 64 34.02 26.72 -11.40
C GLY A 64 34.41 25.83 -10.21
N GLY A 65 34.47 24.50 -10.39
CA GLY A 65 34.80 23.54 -9.34
C GLY A 65 33.68 23.40 -8.29
N PHE A 66 32.41 23.55 -8.69
CA PHE A 66 31.29 23.34 -7.78
C PHE A 66 30.98 21.84 -7.63
N ASP A 67 31.01 21.34 -6.40
CA ASP A 67 30.66 19.94 -6.09
C ASP A 67 29.15 19.74 -5.91
N THR A 68 28.41 20.84 -5.71
CA THR A 68 26.97 20.82 -5.47
C THR A 68 26.24 21.82 -6.35
N LEU A 69 25.06 21.46 -6.84
CA LEU A 69 24.16 22.33 -7.59
C LEU A 69 22.72 22.13 -7.14
N SER A 70 22.01 23.23 -6.87
CA SER A 70 20.58 23.22 -6.62
C SER A 70 19.87 24.16 -7.59
N LEU A 71 19.03 23.59 -8.45
CA LEU A 71 18.16 24.30 -9.36
C LEU A 71 16.73 24.20 -8.84
N ALA A 72 16.07 25.34 -8.59
CA ALA A 72 14.71 25.37 -8.07
C ALA A 72 13.81 26.27 -8.93
N ALA A 73 12.70 25.72 -9.39
CA ALA A 73 11.62 26.45 -10.02
C ALA A 73 10.32 26.15 -9.26
N ARG A 74 9.87 27.11 -8.45
CA ARG A 74 8.68 26.94 -7.59
C ARG A 74 7.53 27.83 -8.01
N GLN A 75 6.32 27.27 -7.97
CA GLN A 75 5.08 28.03 -8.11
C GLN A 75 4.93 29.02 -6.95
N SER A 76 4.30 30.17 -7.22
CA SER A 76 3.95 31.16 -6.20
C SER A 76 2.67 30.75 -5.46
N ASP A 77 2.73 30.83 -4.13
CA ASP A 77 1.63 30.57 -3.19
C ASP A 77 0.64 31.76 -3.05
N LYS A 78 1.06 32.97 -3.42
CA LYS A 78 0.29 34.21 -3.19
C LYS A 78 -0.52 34.68 -4.40
N PHE A 79 -1.78 34.24 -4.50
CA PHE A 79 -2.83 35.00 -5.18
C PHE A 79 -4.04 35.17 -4.25
N LEU A 80 -3.92 36.08 -3.27
CA LEU A 80 -5.09 36.66 -2.60
C LEU A 80 -5.58 37.80 -3.47
N ALA A 81 -6.63 37.56 -4.26
CA ALA A 81 -7.37 38.65 -4.88
C ALA A 81 -7.94 39.53 -3.74
N LYS A 82 -7.30 40.67 -3.47
CA LYS A 82 -7.73 41.63 -2.46
C LYS A 82 -9.07 42.22 -2.92
N GLY A 83 -10.20 41.66 -2.46
CA GLY A 83 -11.52 42.25 -2.69
C GLY A 83 -12.70 41.30 -2.91
N THR A 84 -12.51 39.97 -3.01
CA THR A 84 -13.65 39.05 -3.20
C THR A 84 -13.95 38.30 -1.92
N VAL A 85 -15.06 38.66 -1.27
CA VAL A 85 -15.51 38.16 0.04
C VAL A 85 -16.07 36.72 0.00
N ASN A 86 -15.82 35.95 -1.06
CA ASN A 86 -16.35 34.59 -1.23
C ASN A 86 -15.25 33.59 -1.64
N ASN A 87 -14.66 32.95 -0.62
CA ASN A 87 -14.07 31.60 -0.57
C ASN A 87 -13.61 30.92 -1.88
N GLY A 88 -12.39 31.23 -2.30
CA GLY A 88 -11.58 30.35 -3.14
C GLY A 88 -10.14 30.84 -3.14
N LEU A 89 -9.20 30.06 -2.59
CA LEU A 89 -7.78 30.29 -2.85
C LEU A 89 -7.57 30.08 -4.35
N LEU A 90 -7.34 31.16 -5.11
CA LEU A 90 -7.00 31.06 -6.52
C LEU A 90 -5.51 30.70 -6.58
N PHE A 91 -5.22 29.41 -6.71
CA PHE A 91 -3.86 28.95 -6.95
C PHE A 91 -3.43 29.35 -8.35
N SER A 92 -2.20 29.87 -8.46
CA SER A 92 -1.60 30.18 -9.74
C SER A 92 -1.28 28.89 -10.48
N ARG A 93 -1.91 28.65 -11.64
CA ARG A 93 -1.62 27.52 -12.54
C ARG A 93 -0.31 27.68 -13.31
N LEU A 94 0.51 28.67 -12.96
CA LEU A 94 1.73 28.98 -13.70
C LEU A 94 2.69 27.78 -13.63
N GLU A 95 3.13 27.33 -14.78
CA GLU A 95 4.16 26.30 -14.87
C GLU A 95 5.48 26.82 -14.30
N ALA A 96 6.14 25.95 -13.53
CA ALA A 96 7.49 26.18 -13.04
C ALA A 96 8.33 24.99 -13.51
N GLU A 97 9.36 25.26 -14.32
CA GLU A 97 10.13 24.21 -14.97
C GLU A 97 11.64 24.43 -14.83
N VAL A 98 12.37 23.32 -14.74
CA VAL A 98 13.79 23.27 -15.11
C VAL A 98 13.86 22.70 -16.52
N ARG A 99 14.47 23.42 -17.45
CA ARG A 99 14.56 23.02 -18.86
C ARG A 99 15.98 22.64 -19.24
N LEU A 100 16.18 21.44 -19.77
CA LEU A 100 17.42 20.97 -20.36
C LEU A 100 17.46 21.42 -21.83
N ARG A 101 18.50 22.17 -22.22
CA ARG A 101 18.61 22.74 -23.56
C ARG A 101 19.71 22.08 -24.38
N GLY A 102 19.33 21.40 -25.46
CA GLY A 102 20.23 20.62 -26.30
C GLY A 102 21.02 19.58 -25.50
N ASP A 103 22.29 19.39 -25.88
CA ASP A 103 23.17 18.45 -25.17
C ASP A 103 23.65 19.05 -23.84
N VAL A 104 23.35 18.35 -22.75
CA VAL A 104 23.72 18.72 -21.38
C VAL A 104 24.56 17.61 -20.77
N GLN A 105 25.80 17.91 -20.38
CA GLN A 105 26.65 16.99 -19.61
C GLN A 105 27.00 17.68 -18.29
N LEU A 106 26.55 17.12 -17.17
CA LEU A 106 26.84 17.65 -15.84
C LEU A 106 27.25 16.50 -14.92
N ALA A 107 28.46 16.57 -14.38
CA ALA A 107 28.94 15.65 -13.36
C ALA A 107 29.42 16.47 -12.15
N LEU A 108 28.88 16.15 -10.97
CA LEU A 108 29.18 16.82 -9.71
C LEU A 108 29.74 15.82 -8.71
N ASP A 109 30.66 16.25 -7.86
CA ASP A 109 31.35 15.38 -6.91
C ASP A 109 30.57 15.13 -5.61
N ALA A 110 29.45 15.83 -5.39
CA ALA A 110 28.61 15.66 -4.21
C ALA A 110 27.10 15.56 -4.50
N GLN A 111 26.46 16.64 -4.97
CA GLN A 111 25.00 16.71 -4.99
C GLN A 111 24.42 17.46 -6.18
N LEU A 112 23.38 16.89 -6.81
CA LEU A 112 22.49 17.59 -7.73
C LEU A 112 21.06 17.61 -7.19
N ARG A 113 20.47 18.81 -7.08
CA ARG A 113 19.05 18.99 -6.74
C ARG A 113 18.34 19.69 -7.89
N ILE A 114 17.32 19.04 -8.44
CA ILE A 114 16.37 19.60 -9.41
C ILE A 114 15.01 19.63 -8.73
N ASP A 115 14.65 20.81 -8.20
CA ASP A 115 13.44 21.08 -7.44
C ASP A 115 12.44 21.88 -8.28
N ALA A 116 11.71 21.19 -9.15
CA ALA A 116 10.68 21.75 -10.02
C ALA A 116 9.56 20.74 -10.31
N PRO A 117 8.30 21.19 -10.45
CA PRO A 117 7.19 20.32 -10.83
C PRO A 117 7.26 19.87 -12.31
N ILE A 118 8.07 20.53 -13.14
CA ILE A 118 8.36 20.13 -14.52
C ILE A 118 9.87 20.06 -14.72
N LEU A 119 10.35 18.93 -15.23
CA LEU A 119 11.67 18.84 -15.88
C LEU A 119 11.41 18.65 -17.38
N SER A 120 11.83 19.61 -18.19
CA SER A 120 11.58 19.60 -19.64
C SER A 120 12.86 19.50 -20.46
N SER A 121 12.75 19.07 -21.70
CA SER A 121 13.82 19.14 -22.72
C SER A 121 13.31 19.77 -24.01
N ASP A 122 14.17 20.54 -24.69
CA ASP A 122 13.92 21.04 -26.06
C ASP A 122 14.55 20.14 -27.16
N GLY A 123 15.09 18.98 -26.78
CA GLY A 123 15.81 18.03 -27.64
C GLY A 123 17.22 17.72 -27.11
N GLY A 124 17.96 16.86 -27.83
CA GLY A 124 19.34 16.50 -27.51
C GLY A 124 19.48 15.45 -26.40
N THR A 125 20.71 15.27 -25.90
CA THR A 125 21.01 14.31 -24.83
C THR A 125 21.47 14.99 -23.55
N ALA A 126 20.74 14.75 -22.46
CA ALA A 126 21.12 15.18 -21.11
C ALA A 126 21.66 14.01 -20.27
N ARG A 127 22.87 14.16 -19.75
CA ARG A 127 23.50 13.27 -18.78
C ARG A 127 23.84 14.04 -17.50
N LEU A 128 23.21 13.64 -16.41
CA LEU A 128 23.32 14.28 -15.10
C LEU A 128 23.87 13.25 -14.10
N GLN A 129 24.99 13.57 -13.44
CA GLN A 129 25.67 12.65 -12.53
C GLN A 129 26.05 13.34 -11.21
N ALA A 130 25.72 12.72 -10.08
CA ALA A 130 26.20 13.14 -8.76
C ALA A 130 26.06 12.00 -7.73
N PRO A 131 26.89 11.89 -6.67
CA PRO A 131 26.71 10.90 -5.62
C PRO A 131 25.31 10.91 -4.97
N TYR A 132 24.70 12.08 -4.81
CA TYR A 132 23.29 12.21 -4.44
C TYR A 132 22.54 13.07 -5.47
N VAL A 133 21.42 12.54 -5.97
CA VAL A 133 20.52 13.30 -6.84
C VAL A 133 19.13 13.36 -6.21
N LEU A 134 18.55 14.55 -6.12
CA LEU A 134 17.13 14.76 -5.82
C LEU A 134 16.45 15.33 -7.07
N LEU A 135 15.40 14.63 -7.52
CA LEU A 135 14.59 15.01 -8.67
C LEU A 135 13.12 15.12 -8.26
N GLY A 136 12.49 16.25 -8.55
CA GLY A 136 11.04 16.42 -8.40
C GLY A 136 10.70 17.76 -7.77
N SER A 137 9.62 17.84 -6.98
CA SER A 137 9.17 19.10 -6.40
C SER A 137 8.98 18.96 -4.89
N THR A 138 9.65 19.79 -4.11
CA THR A 138 9.44 19.86 -2.65
C THR A 138 8.38 20.89 -2.27
N ASN A 139 7.65 21.42 -3.25
CA ASN A 139 6.66 22.47 -3.03
C ASN A 139 5.34 21.87 -2.52
N GLU A 140 5.15 21.85 -1.20
CA GLU A 140 3.92 21.37 -0.55
C GLU A 140 2.68 22.20 -0.94
N SER A 141 2.88 23.46 -1.33
CA SER A 141 1.84 24.37 -1.82
C SER A 141 1.52 24.19 -3.31
N PHE A 142 2.14 23.23 -3.99
CA PHE A 142 1.98 22.98 -5.43
C PHE A 142 0.55 22.57 -5.79
N ARG A 143 -0.09 23.27 -6.73
CA ARG A 143 -1.46 22.95 -7.19
C ARG A 143 -1.58 23.21 -8.69
N VAL A 144 -2.08 22.22 -9.44
CA VAL A 144 -2.30 22.35 -10.90
C VAL A 144 -3.75 22.69 -11.22
N SER A 145 -4.70 22.34 -10.34
CA SER A 145 -6.12 22.65 -10.52
C SER A 145 -6.79 23.13 -9.23
N GLY A 146 -7.97 23.74 -9.37
CA GLY A 146 -8.82 24.09 -8.22
C GLY A 146 -9.50 22.87 -7.57
N ASN A 147 -9.38 21.70 -8.19
CA ASN A 147 -9.80 20.42 -7.65
C ASN A 147 -8.61 19.75 -6.95
N GLU A 148 -8.78 19.38 -5.70
CA GLU A 148 -7.67 19.00 -4.81
C GLU A 148 -7.13 17.55 -5.04
N LEU A 149 -7.31 16.96 -6.23
CA LEU A 149 -6.97 15.55 -6.51
C LEU A 149 -5.82 15.36 -7.51
N LEU A 150 -5.52 16.35 -8.35
CA LEU A 150 -4.40 16.32 -9.28
C LEU A 150 -3.43 17.46 -9.00
N ASN A 151 -2.25 17.08 -8.51
CA ASN A 151 -1.15 18.01 -8.32
C ASN A 151 -0.01 17.61 -9.25
N PHE A 152 -0.23 17.43 -10.55
CA PHE A 152 0.86 17.27 -11.52
C PHE A 152 0.46 17.82 -12.90
N PHE A 153 1.44 18.20 -13.72
CA PHE A 153 1.22 18.64 -15.10
C PHE A 153 1.27 17.44 -16.04
N ASP A 154 0.44 17.43 -17.09
CA ASP A 154 0.48 16.38 -18.10
C ASP A 154 1.90 16.25 -18.69
N PRO A 155 2.46 15.01 -18.75
CA PRO A 155 3.71 14.78 -19.45
C PRO A 155 3.47 14.88 -20.96
N THR A 156 4.46 15.41 -21.68
CA THR A 156 4.38 15.61 -23.14
C THR A 156 5.57 14.92 -23.81
N PRO A 157 5.36 14.22 -24.94
CA PRO A 157 6.46 13.59 -25.68
C PRO A 157 7.34 14.66 -26.36
N GLY A 158 8.56 14.28 -26.71
CA GLY A 158 9.47 15.07 -27.55
C GLY A 158 10.62 14.24 -28.09
N THR A 159 11.76 14.87 -28.34
CA THR A 159 12.95 14.22 -28.93
C THR A 159 14.17 14.27 -28.01
N GLY A 160 14.01 14.72 -26.77
CA GLY A 160 15.07 14.73 -25.77
C GLY A 160 15.30 13.35 -25.15
N SER A 161 16.54 13.11 -24.70
CA SER A 161 16.90 11.96 -23.85
C SER A 161 17.51 12.42 -22.53
N LEU A 162 17.18 11.73 -21.44
CA LEU A 162 17.65 12.00 -20.08
C LEU A 162 18.27 10.74 -19.49
N THR A 163 19.52 10.85 -19.04
CA THR A 163 20.16 9.87 -18.17
C THR A 163 20.57 10.55 -16.87
N VAL A 164 20.04 10.07 -15.74
CA VAL A 164 20.46 10.47 -14.40
C VAL A 164 21.25 9.34 -13.77
N GLN A 165 22.43 9.61 -13.23
CA GLN A 165 23.28 8.65 -12.55
C GLN A 165 23.59 9.13 -11.13
N ALA A 166 23.18 8.34 -10.14
CA ALA A 166 23.40 8.68 -8.74
C ALA A 166 24.02 7.54 -7.93
N GLY A 167 24.63 7.89 -6.80
CA GLY A 167 24.86 6.92 -5.72
C GLY A 167 23.52 6.54 -5.06
N LEU A 168 22.77 7.57 -4.67
CA LEU A 168 21.38 7.52 -4.23
C LEU A 168 20.54 8.50 -5.06
N LEU A 169 19.39 8.05 -5.57
CA LEU A 169 18.43 8.90 -6.28
C LEU A 169 17.13 9.02 -5.50
N ASP A 170 16.77 10.24 -5.13
CA ASP A 170 15.46 10.54 -4.52
C ASP A 170 14.54 11.19 -5.53
N ILE A 171 13.36 10.60 -5.71
CA ILE A 171 12.28 11.16 -6.51
C ILE A 171 11.22 11.69 -5.55
N ILE A 172 10.96 13.00 -5.57
CA ILE A 172 10.18 13.68 -4.53
C ILE A 172 8.96 14.42 -5.07
N GLY A 173 7.85 14.29 -4.33
CA GLY A 173 6.61 15.00 -4.57
C GLY A 173 6.05 14.75 -5.95
N PHE A 174 5.48 15.78 -6.55
CA PHE A 174 4.85 15.66 -7.86
C PHE A 174 5.70 16.32 -8.94
N SER A 175 6.02 15.56 -9.98
CA SER A 175 6.87 15.99 -11.07
C SER A 175 6.44 15.38 -12.40
N SER A 176 6.65 16.13 -13.48
CA SER A 176 6.33 15.73 -14.83
C SER A 176 7.53 15.92 -15.74
N LEU A 177 7.82 14.91 -16.56
CA LEU A 177 8.84 14.95 -17.58
C LEU A 177 8.20 15.34 -18.92
N GLN A 178 8.72 16.39 -19.56
CA GLN A 178 8.20 16.94 -20.81
C GLN A 178 9.28 17.03 -21.89
N GLY A 179 8.90 16.80 -23.15
CA GLY A 179 9.80 16.91 -24.29
C GLY A 179 10.80 15.75 -24.45
N PHE A 180 10.61 14.65 -23.72
CA PHE A 180 11.42 13.43 -23.86
C PHE A 180 10.73 12.41 -24.76
N GLY A 181 11.52 11.68 -25.55
CA GLY A 181 11.02 10.64 -26.42
C GLY A 181 12.09 10.14 -27.39
N PRO A 182 11.79 9.10 -28.18
CA PRO A 182 12.74 8.58 -29.14
C PRO A 182 13.08 9.66 -30.16
N ASP A 183 14.36 10.00 -30.30
CA ASP A 183 14.79 10.94 -31.33
C ASP A 183 14.75 10.23 -32.70
N PRO A 184 13.87 10.64 -33.64
CA PRO A 184 13.76 10.03 -34.95
C PRO A 184 15.04 10.16 -35.80
N ALA A 185 15.97 11.07 -35.42
CA ALA A 185 17.27 11.21 -36.06
C ALA A 185 18.33 10.24 -35.54
N THR A 186 18.08 9.52 -34.43
CA THR A 186 19.03 8.58 -33.82
C THR A 186 18.49 7.15 -33.81
N THR A 187 19.37 6.18 -34.00
CA THR A 187 19.05 4.75 -33.87
C THR A 187 19.28 4.22 -32.45
N SER A 188 19.20 5.09 -31.43
CA SER A 188 19.45 4.70 -30.05
C SER A 188 18.44 3.65 -29.59
N VAL A 189 18.94 2.54 -29.05
CA VAL A 189 18.15 1.44 -28.48
C VAL A 189 17.83 1.70 -26.99
N GLN A 190 18.41 2.75 -26.40
CA GLN A 190 18.22 3.07 -24.99
C GLN A 190 16.92 3.86 -24.78
N ALA A 191 16.19 3.52 -23.71
CA ALA A 191 14.98 4.25 -23.33
C ALA A 191 15.25 5.76 -23.17
N PRO A 192 14.36 6.65 -23.63
CA PRO A 192 14.59 8.09 -23.59
C PRO A 192 14.76 8.65 -22.18
N VAL A 193 14.16 8.03 -21.16
CA VAL A 193 14.38 8.37 -19.75
C VAL A 193 15.02 7.19 -19.02
N HIS A 194 16.25 7.39 -18.52
CA HIS A 194 16.99 6.41 -17.74
C HIS A 194 17.43 6.98 -16.39
N LEU A 195 16.84 6.48 -15.31
CA LEU A 195 17.13 6.88 -13.93
C LEU A 195 17.93 5.77 -13.27
N VAL A 196 19.21 6.02 -12.98
CA VAL A 196 20.16 5.02 -12.50
C VAL A 196 20.66 5.39 -11.11
N SER A 197 20.60 4.45 -10.18
CA SER A 197 21.18 4.56 -8.85
C SER A 197 22.14 3.40 -8.56
N ALA A 198 23.30 3.68 -7.96
CA ALA A 198 24.26 2.67 -7.54
C ALA A 198 23.75 1.84 -6.37
N THR A 199 22.96 2.45 -5.48
CA THR A 199 22.28 1.76 -4.39
C THR A 199 20.77 1.78 -4.62
N ASP A 200 20.11 2.85 -4.24
CA ASP A 200 18.65 2.86 -4.05
C ASP A 200 18.01 4.01 -4.85
N ILE A 201 16.79 3.78 -5.35
CA ILE A 201 15.86 4.83 -5.75
C ILE A 201 14.79 4.93 -4.67
N ARG A 202 14.68 6.10 -4.01
CA ARG A 202 13.66 6.33 -2.98
C ARG A 202 12.56 7.23 -3.50
N LEU A 203 11.33 6.79 -3.29
CA LEU A 203 10.13 7.49 -3.69
C LEU A 203 9.57 8.24 -2.48
N ARG A 204 9.62 9.57 -2.50
CA ARG A 204 9.32 10.43 -1.35
C ARG A 204 8.06 11.24 -1.61
N GLY A 205 7.00 10.96 -0.87
CA GLY A 205 5.81 11.80 -0.88
C GLY A 205 6.07 13.15 -0.22
N ILE A 206 5.37 14.19 -0.65
CA ILE A 206 5.32 15.48 0.03
C ILE A 206 3.99 15.64 0.73
N ASN A 207 4.00 16.43 1.80
CA ASN A 207 2.79 16.74 2.52
C ASN A 207 1.89 17.66 1.68
N LEU A 208 0.60 17.32 1.55
CA LEU A 208 -0.38 18.14 0.86
C LEU A 208 -1.30 18.82 1.89
N PRO A 209 -1.24 20.16 2.06
CA PRO A 209 -2.14 20.85 2.98
C PRO A 209 -3.60 20.71 2.54
N ALA A 210 -4.48 20.53 3.53
CA ALA A 210 -5.93 20.48 3.33
C ALA A 210 -6.45 21.81 2.73
N VAL A 211 -7.29 21.75 1.71
CA VAL A 211 -7.85 22.95 1.08
C VAL A 211 -9.16 23.34 1.79
N GLY A 212 -9.24 24.61 2.21
CA GLY A 212 -10.40 25.13 2.95
C GLY A 212 -11.60 25.45 2.05
N GLY A 213 -12.79 24.98 2.45
CA GLY A 213 -14.09 25.34 1.87
C GLY A 213 -15.15 24.28 2.14
N ASN A 214 -15.84 24.36 3.28
CA ASN A 214 -16.76 23.35 3.85
C ASN A 214 -16.07 22.11 4.42
N ILE A 215 -15.59 22.27 5.65
CA ILE A 215 -15.14 21.22 6.59
C ILE A 215 -16.14 20.03 6.69
N GLY A 216 -17.41 20.23 6.31
CA GLY A 216 -18.44 19.19 6.23
C GLY A 216 -18.34 18.22 5.04
N ARG A 217 -17.72 18.61 3.91
CA ARG A 217 -17.45 17.70 2.77
C ARG A 217 -16.03 17.13 2.81
N VAL A 218 -15.13 17.77 3.56
CA VAL A 218 -13.75 17.30 3.82
C VAL A 218 -13.72 16.07 4.73
N ARG A 219 -14.85 15.68 5.36
CA ARG A 219 -14.98 14.40 6.09
C ARG A 219 -14.69 13.17 5.22
N ASN A 220 -14.76 13.28 3.88
CA ASN A 220 -14.46 12.19 2.96
C ASN A 220 -13.02 12.19 2.40
N ARG A 221 -12.18 13.17 2.74
CA ARG A 221 -10.72 13.02 2.53
C ARG A 221 -10.11 12.47 3.81
N LEU A 222 -10.09 11.15 3.91
CA LEU A 222 -9.33 10.47 4.97
C LEU A 222 -7.80 10.67 4.81
N PHE A 223 -7.31 11.25 3.70
CA PHE A 223 -5.89 11.21 3.36
C PHE A 223 -5.38 12.57 2.85
N SER A 224 -4.83 13.37 3.77
CA SER A 224 -3.67 14.18 3.41
C SER A 224 -2.47 13.32 3.75
N ASP A 225 -2.10 12.44 2.82
CA ASP A 225 -0.93 11.57 2.97
C ASP A 225 0.27 12.25 2.34
N TYR A 226 1.46 11.81 2.74
CA TYR A 226 2.66 12.09 1.97
C TYR A 226 2.46 11.47 0.59
N ALA A 227 2.25 12.29 -0.43
CA ALA A 227 1.92 11.82 -1.76
C ALA A 227 2.93 12.32 -2.79
N GLY A 228 3.16 11.52 -3.82
CA GLY A 228 4.04 11.89 -4.92
C GLY A 228 3.71 11.17 -6.21
N LEU A 229 4.17 11.75 -7.31
CA LEU A 229 3.97 11.19 -8.64
C LEU A 229 5.13 11.63 -9.54
N LEU A 230 5.68 10.70 -10.31
CA LEU A 230 6.53 10.99 -11.46
C LEU A 230 5.78 10.62 -12.73
N ALA A 231 5.47 11.62 -13.56
CA ALA A 231 4.78 11.44 -14.84
C ALA A 231 5.76 11.50 -16.00
N THR A 232 5.67 10.55 -16.93
CA THR A 232 6.41 10.56 -18.20
C THR A 232 5.47 10.21 -19.36
N ALA A 233 5.86 10.52 -20.59
CA ALA A 233 5.09 10.22 -21.82
C ALA A 233 5.88 9.30 -22.77
N THR A 234 6.87 8.58 -22.26
CA THR A 234 7.81 7.76 -23.04
C THR A 234 8.42 6.65 -22.18
N ASP A 235 9.09 5.70 -22.83
CA ASP A 235 9.76 4.59 -22.17
C ASP A 235 10.70 5.08 -21.07
N THR A 236 10.53 4.50 -19.88
CA THR A 236 11.21 4.93 -18.67
C THR A 236 11.84 3.73 -17.96
N VAL A 237 13.12 3.85 -17.63
CA VAL A 237 13.90 2.80 -16.93
C VAL A 237 14.34 3.31 -15.56
N LEU A 238 14.09 2.52 -14.52
CA LEU A 238 14.56 2.77 -13.15
C LEU A 238 15.52 1.64 -12.73
N GLU A 239 16.82 1.88 -12.86
CA GLU A 239 17.86 0.89 -12.54
C GLU A 239 18.48 1.17 -11.17
N ALA A 240 18.26 0.28 -10.21
CA ALA A 240 18.82 0.37 -8.85
C ALA A 240 18.95 -1.01 -8.21
N SER A 241 19.74 -1.11 -7.14
CA SER A 241 19.71 -2.29 -6.27
C SER A 241 18.37 -2.43 -5.57
N LEU A 242 17.71 -1.29 -5.29
CA LEU A 242 16.43 -1.24 -4.62
C LEU A 242 15.58 -0.04 -5.07
N VAL A 243 14.28 -0.24 -5.31
CA VAL A 243 13.28 0.83 -5.50
C VAL A 243 12.22 0.73 -4.40
N TYR A 244 11.99 1.81 -3.64
CA TYR A 244 11.07 1.75 -2.48
C TYR A 244 10.47 3.11 -2.06
N PRO A 245 9.31 3.15 -1.39
CA PRO A 245 8.75 4.39 -0.85
C PRO A 245 9.24 4.68 0.57
N THR A 246 9.36 5.96 0.92
CA THR A 246 9.61 6.38 2.31
C THR A 246 8.37 6.13 3.19
N THR A 247 8.54 6.19 4.52
CA THR A 247 7.42 5.95 5.47
C THR A 247 6.19 6.77 5.10
N LEU A 248 5.02 6.13 5.07
CA LEU A 248 3.71 6.72 4.72
C LEU A 248 3.59 7.35 3.33
N SER A 249 4.59 7.19 2.44
CA SER A 249 4.52 7.80 1.11
C SER A 249 3.64 6.98 0.16
N ASP A 250 2.56 7.57 -0.34
CA ASP A 250 1.77 7.07 -1.48
C ASP A 250 2.35 7.64 -2.78
N PHE A 251 3.17 6.84 -3.48
CA PHE A 251 3.91 7.30 -4.64
C PHE A 251 3.52 6.55 -5.92
N THR A 252 3.27 7.30 -6.99
CA THR A 252 2.93 6.74 -8.30
C THR A 252 4.03 6.97 -9.34
N LEU A 253 4.44 5.91 -10.02
CA LEU A 253 5.25 5.98 -11.24
C LEU A 253 4.31 5.84 -12.43
N TYR A 254 4.12 6.92 -13.18
CA TYR A 254 3.13 7.01 -14.25
C TYR A 254 3.81 7.24 -15.60
N VAL A 255 3.76 6.23 -16.47
CA VAL A 255 4.07 6.36 -17.89
C VAL A 255 2.75 6.45 -18.64
N LYS A 256 2.46 7.63 -19.18
CA LYS A 256 1.21 7.92 -19.87
C LYS A 256 1.11 7.08 -21.15
N ASN A 257 0.02 6.33 -21.26
CA ASN A 257 -0.37 5.63 -22.48
C ASN A 257 -0.68 6.66 -23.58
N GLN A 258 0.18 6.74 -24.60
CA GLN A 258 -0.02 7.61 -25.77
C GLN A 258 -0.39 6.78 -26.99
N THR A 259 0.29 5.63 -27.15
CA THR A 259 0.20 4.76 -28.33
C THR A 259 -0.11 3.30 -27.97
N GLY A 260 -0.15 2.95 -26.69
CA GLY A 260 -0.34 1.59 -26.18
C GLY A 260 0.95 0.77 -26.06
N ASN A 261 2.11 1.35 -26.37
CA ASN A 261 3.38 0.62 -26.41
C ASN A 261 4.41 1.12 -25.39
N GLU A 262 4.10 2.16 -24.62
CA GLU A 262 5.05 2.73 -23.69
C GLU A 262 5.39 1.75 -22.55
N VAL A 263 6.68 1.66 -22.20
CA VAL A 263 7.19 0.68 -21.23
C VAL A 263 7.76 1.36 -19.97
N LEU A 264 7.31 0.89 -18.81
CA LEU A 264 7.99 1.12 -17.53
C LEU A 264 8.83 -0.11 -17.17
N ARG A 265 10.16 0.06 -17.09
CA ARG A 265 11.09 -1.03 -16.80
C ARG A 265 11.85 -0.79 -15.50
N ILE A 266 11.88 -1.80 -14.64
CA ILE A 266 12.69 -1.86 -13.43
C ILE A 266 13.68 -3.01 -13.59
N PRO A 267 14.84 -2.80 -14.25
CA PRO A 267 15.86 -3.83 -14.38
C PRO A 267 16.48 -4.16 -13.03
N GLY A 268 17.03 -5.37 -12.92
CA GLY A 268 17.81 -5.78 -11.75
C GLY A 268 19.22 -5.23 -11.78
N ARG A 269 19.71 -4.81 -10.60
CA ARG A 269 21.11 -4.46 -10.37
C ARG A 269 21.60 -5.21 -9.12
N PRO A 270 22.79 -5.83 -9.15
CA PRO A 270 23.34 -6.49 -7.97
C PRO A 270 23.55 -5.50 -6.82
N GLY A 271 23.13 -5.86 -5.61
CA GLY A 271 23.31 -5.04 -4.41
C GLY A 271 22.60 -5.57 -3.18
N ARG A 272 22.56 -4.76 -2.11
CA ARG A 272 21.88 -5.08 -0.85
C ARG A 272 20.37 -5.02 -1.07
N VAL A 273 19.66 -6.08 -0.66
CA VAL A 273 18.19 -6.20 -0.80
C VAL A 273 17.47 -6.26 0.56
N ALA A 274 18.15 -5.87 1.63
CA ALA A 274 17.53 -5.86 2.96
C ALA A 274 16.50 -4.70 3.04
N PRO A 275 15.27 -4.95 3.54
CA PRO A 275 14.19 -3.96 3.49
C PRO A 275 14.60 -2.63 4.13
N PRO A 276 14.22 -1.46 3.61
CA PRO A 276 14.57 -0.18 4.22
C PRO A 276 13.91 0.00 5.60
N LEU A 277 14.37 0.98 6.40
CA LEU A 277 13.63 1.43 7.59
C LEU A 277 12.50 2.39 7.16
N SER A 278 11.54 1.86 6.40
CA SER A 278 10.29 2.51 6.08
C SER A 278 9.12 1.56 6.37
N ALA A 279 7.95 2.12 6.61
CA ALA A 279 6.72 1.36 6.84
C ALA A 279 5.50 2.11 6.29
N GLY A 280 4.48 1.36 5.87
CA GLY A 280 3.19 1.90 5.44
C GLY A 280 3.24 2.75 4.18
N GLY A 281 4.31 2.66 3.40
CA GLY A 281 4.41 3.29 2.09
C GLY A 281 3.67 2.49 1.02
N LYS A 282 3.23 3.17 -0.04
CA LYS A 282 2.53 2.57 -1.18
C LYS A 282 3.24 2.95 -2.48
N ILE A 283 3.42 1.99 -3.37
CA ILE A 283 3.88 2.23 -4.74
C ILE A 283 2.79 1.81 -5.72
N THR A 284 2.44 2.69 -6.65
CA THR A 284 1.65 2.34 -7.83
C THR A 284 2.49 2.47 -9.09
N LEU A 285 2.54 1.42 -9.91
CA LEU A 285 3.17 1.41 -11.23
C LEU A 285 2.08 1.41 -12.29
N SER A 286 2.02 2.48 -13.09
CA SER A 286 1.03 2.67 -14.14
C SER A 286 1.69 2.91 -15.48
N ALA A 287 1.59 1.94 -16.39
CA ALA A 287 2.03 2.00 -17.77
C ALA A 287 1.25 0.96 -18.61
N PRO A 288 1.21 1.08 -19.95
CA PRO A 288 0.67 0.03 -20.82
C PRO A 288 1.40 -1.29 -20.68
N THR A 289 2.73 -1.24 -20.58
CA THR A 289 3.58 -2.42 -20.36
C THR A 289 4.52 -2.17 -19.18
N ILE A 290 4.59 -3.14 -18.27
CA ILE A 290 5.49 -3.10 -17.11
C ILE A 290 6.40 -4.32 -17.13
N GLU A 291 7.70 -4.05 -17.00
CA GLU A 291 8.76 -5.05 -16.96
C GLU A 291 9.52 -4.94 -15.64
N GLN A 292 9.33 -5.91 -14.75
CA GLN A 292 9.92 -5.92 -13.41
C GLN A 292 10.94 -7.07 -13.32
N ALA A 293 12.22 -6.72 -13.34
CA ALA A 293 13.35 -7.65 -13.25
C ALA A 293 14.27 -7.37 -12.04
N GLY A 294 14.05 -6.26 -11.32
CA GLY A 294 14.84 -5.84 -10.17
C GLY A 294 14.19 -6.10 -8.82
N SER A 295 14.57 -5.28 -7.83
CA SER A 295 14.03 -5.36 -6.46
C SER A 295 13.14 -4.16 -6.15
N LEU A 296 11.85 -4.42 -6.02
CA LEU A 296 10.81 -3.44 -5.72
C LEU A 296 10.20 -3.75 -4.35
N LEU A 297 10.34 -2.82 -3.40
CA LEU A 297 9.94 -3.03 -2.01
C LEU A 297 8.97 -1.95 -1.52
N ALA A 298 7.97 -2.33 -0.73
CA ALA A 298 7.17 -1.43 0.10
C ALA A 298 6.94 -2.10 1.46
N PRO A 299 7.93 -2.08 2.38
CA PRO A 299 7.85 -2.83 3.62
C PRO A 299 6.64 -2.41 4.45
N LEU A 300 5.91 -3.39 4.97
CA LEU A 300 4.69 -3.17 5.73
C LEU A 300 3.75 -2.22 4.99
N GLY A 301 3.57 -2.40 3.68
CA GLY A 301 2.86 -1.46 2.81
C GLY A 301 2.31 -2.11 1.55
N GLU A 302 2.02 -1.31 0.53
CA GLU A 302 1.28 -1.76 -0.65
C GLU A 302 2.10 -1.56 -1.95
N ILE A 303 2.00 -2.51 -2.87
CA ILE A 303 2.51 -2.40 -4.24
C ILE A 303 1.36 -2.71 -5.19
N ALA A 304 1.08 -1.81 -6.14
CA ALA A 304 0.04 -2.00 -7.13
C ALA A 304 0.59 -1.82 -8.55
N PHE A 305 0.17 -2.71 -9.45
CA PHE A 305 0.41 -2.64 -10.88
C PHE A 305 -0.94 -2.47 -11.56
N GLY A 306 -1.10 -1.42 -12.36
CA GLY A 306 -2.40 -1.05 -12.91
C GLY A 306 -2.36 0.30 -13.62
N GLU A 307 -3.19 0.50 -14.63
CA GLU A 307 -3.30 1.80 -15.30
C GLU A 307 -4.18 2.76 -14.49
N LEU A 308 -3.69 3.99 -14.26
CA LEU A 308 -4.49 5.04 -13.61
C LEU A 308 -5.75 5.33 -14.41
N GLN A 309 -6.89 5.40 -13.71
CA GLN A 309 -8.14 5.85 -14.29
C GLN A 309 -8.46 7.28 -13.89
N PHE A 310 -9.06 8.02 -14.82
CA PHE A 310 -9.47 9.40 -14.65
C PHE A 310 -10.97 9.56 -14.92
N ASP A 311 -11.66 10.38 -14.12
CA ASP A 311 -13.04 10.78 -14.41
C ASP A 311 -13.11 11.75 -15.61
N ALA A 312 -14.32 12.10 -16.05
CA ALA A 312 -14.54 13.05 -17.14
C ALA A 312 -13.98 14.47 -16.87
N SER A 313 -13.69 14.80 -15.60
CA SER A 313 -13.06 16.06 -15.18
C SER A 313 -11.54 15.94 -15.05
N GLY A 314 -10.97 14.77 -15.38
CA GLY A 314 -9.56 14.46 -15.26
C GLY A 314 -9.11 14.06 -13.87
N ASN A 315 -9.97 13.87 -12.87
CA ASN A 315 -9.51 13.48 -11.53
C ASN A 315 -9.22 11.98 -11.45
N LEU A 316 -8.21 11.58 -10.66
CA LEU A 316 -7.97 10.18 -10.36
C LEU A 316 -9.17 9.52 -9.70
N LEU A 317 -9.58 8.37 -10.23
CA LEU A 317 -10.63 7.55 -9.62
C LEU A 317 -10.08 6.83 -8.38
N ARG A 318 -10.88 6.83 -7.31
CA ARG A 318 -10.59 6.11 -6.06
C ARG A 318 -11.83 5.34 -5.61
N ASP A 319 -11.59 4.20 -4.98
CA ASP A 319 -12.64 3.43 -4.33
C ASP A 319 -13.21 4.24 -3.15
N PRO A 320 -14.53 4.50 -3.08
CA PRO A 320 -15.11 5.35 -2.05
C PRO A 320 -15.10 4.74 -0.64
N VAL A 321 -14.90 3.42 -0.53
CA VAL A 321 -14.90 2.66 0.73
C VAL A 321 -13.48 2.53 1.27
N THR A 322 -12.52 2.15 0.42
CA THR A 322 -11.12 1.89 0.80
C THR A 322 -10.18 3.06 0.52
N ASN A 323 -10.63 4.05 -0.27
CA ASN A 323 -9.86 5.18 -0.79
C ASN A 323 -8.57 4.82 -1.56
N ARG A 324 -8.43 3.55 -1.96
CA ARG A 324 -7.36 3.13 -2.87
C ARG A 324 -7.61 3.68 -4.28
N LEU A 325 -6.55 3.85 -5.07
CA LEU A 325 -6.68 4.18 -6.49
C LEU A 325 -7.47 3.07 -7.20
N THR A 326 -8.42 3.45 -8.04
CA THR A 326 -9.09 2.53 -8.95
C THR A 326 -8.20 2.38 -10.18
N LEU A 327 -7.75 1.16 -10.43
CA LEU A 327 -6.81 0.85 -11.50
C LEU A 327 -7.49 0.03 -12.59
N ALA A 328 -7.24 0.40 -13.84
CA ALA A 328 -7.49 -0.45 -14.99
C ALA A 328 -6.37 -1.48 -15.16
N ASN A 329 -6.61 -2.46 -16.03
CA ASN A 329 -5.61 -3.45 -16.35
C ASN A 329 -4.49 -2.88 -17.21
N VAL A 330 -3.24 -3.16 -16.82
CA VAL A 330 -2.05 -3.03 -17.67
C VAL A 330 -2.15 -4.04 -18.81
N ASP A 331 -1.73 -3.71 -20.03
CA ASP A 331 -1.81 -4.65 -21.15
C ASP A 331 -0.88 -5.86 -20.94
N ASN A 332 0.37 -5.61 -20.53
CA ASN A 332 1.36 -6.65 -20.28
C ASN A 332 2.15 -6.37 -19.00
N LEU A 333 2.13 -7.32 -18.05
CA LEU A 333 3.05 -7.35 -16.92
C LEU A 333 3.95 -8.58 -17.02
N THR A 334 5.26 -8.35 -17.04
CA THR A 334 6.26 -9.43 -16.92
C THR A 334 7.07 -9.25 -15.66
N LEU A 335 6.99 -10.25 -14.77
CA LEU A 335 7.90 -10.43 -13.64
C LEU A 335 8.97 -11.43 -14.09
N PHE A 336 10.19 -10.93 -14.32
CA PHE A 336 11.29 -11.70 -14.92
C PHE A 336 11.99 -12.59 -13.88
N ASP A 337 12.72 -13.59 -14.38
CA ASP A 337 13.66 -14.38 -13.56
C ASP A 337 14.59 -13.48 -12.72
N GLY A 338 14.75 -13.83 -11.45
CA GLY A 338 15.55 -13.10 -10.47
C GLY A 338 14.89 -11.83 -9.90
N SER A 339 13.68 -11.48 -10.32
CA SER A 339 12.98 -10.30 -9.80
C SER A 339 12.45 -10.52 -8.38
N LEU A 340 12.40 -9.45 -7.59
CA LEU A 340 11.82 -9.42 -6.25
C LEU A 340 10.79 -8.30 -6.14
N THR A 341 9.55 -8.65 -5.80
CA THR A 341 8.51 -7.72 -5.38
C THR A 341 8.13 -8.06 -3.94
N SER A 342 8.38 -7.17 -2.98
CA SER A 342 8.20 -7.51 -1.55
C SER A 342 7.48 -6.41 -0.75
N VAL A 343 6.54 -6.83 0.08
CA VAL A 343 5.90 -6.01 1.12
C VAL A 343 6.31 -6.43 2.52
N SER A 344 7.22 -7.40 2.64
CA SER A 344 7.65 -7.95 3.92
C SER A 344 8.46 -6.92 4.74
N GLY A 345 8.21 -6.89 6.05
CA GLY A 345 9.08 -6.21 7.00
C GLY A 345 10.37 -6.99 7.29
N ASN A 346 10.44 -8.28 6.90
CA ASN A 346 11.57 -9.20 7.09
C ASN A 346 12.22 -9.10 8.49
N GLY A 347 11.39 -9.09 9.53
CA GLY A 347 11.83 -9.03 10.93
C GLY A 347 12.34 -7.67 11.42
N ARG A 348 12.26 -6.60 10.62
CA ARG A 348 12.69 -5.27 11.04
C ARG A 348 11.74 -4.61 12.03
N LEU A 349 12.32 -3.91 13.00
CA LEU A 349 11.62 -2.98 13.89
C LEU A 349 11.75 -1.56 13.33
N VAL A 350 10.63 -0.92 12.98
CA VAL A 350 10.62 0.40 12.34
C VAL A 350 9.91 1.42 13.24
N PRO A 351 10.51 2.59 13.55
CA PRO A 351 9.79 3.67 14.24
C PRO A 351 8.57 4.09 13.45
N PHE A 352 7.43 4.24 14.13
CA PHE A 352 6.18 4.58 13.45
C PHE A 352 5.17 5.22 14.41
N GLY A 353 4.91 6.51 14.24
CA GLY A 353 3.99 7.23 15.11
C GLY A 353 4.52 7.43 16.54
N ASN A 354 3.61 7.81 17.43
CA ASN A 354 3.87 8.09 18.84
C ASN A 354 2.78 7.45 19.69
N LEU A 355 3.08 7.22 20.97
CA LEU A 355 2.06 6.84 21.95
C LEU A 355 1.57 8.08 22.69
N LEU A 356 0.31 8.06 23.11
CA LEU A 356 -0.29 9.13 23.89
C LEU A 356 -1.19 8.55 25.00
N PHE A 357 -0.88 8.93 26.24
CA PHE A 357 -1.57 8.46 27.45
C PHE A 357 -1.54 6.94 27.60
N GLU A 358 -0.47 6.27 27.18
CA GLU A 358 -0.25 4.82 27.23
C GLU A 358 -1.19 3.97 26.35
N ASP A 359 -2.37 4.51 26.03
CA ASP A 359 -3.52 3.78 25.49
C ASP A 359 -3.87 4.16 24.05
N ASN A 360 -3.10 5.05 23.41
CA ASN A 360 -3.40 5.49 22.04
C ASN A 360 -2.15 5.55 21.18
N TRP A 361 -2.19 4.85 20.05
CA TRP A 361 -1.19 4.96 19.01
C TRP A 361 -1.61 6.02 18.00
N VAL A 362 -0.84 7.11 17.93
CA VAL A 362 -1.15 8.27 17.09
C VAL A 362 -0.06 8.59 16.09
N PHE A 363 -0.45 9.17 14.96
CA PHE A 363 0.47 9.85 14.06
C PHE A 363 -0.06 11.24 13.73
N GLU A 364 0.82 12.19 13.45
CA GLU A 364 0.47 13.57 13.15
C GLU A 364 0.87 13.92 11.72
N ILE A 365 -0.11 14.33 10.90
CA ILE A 365 0.13 14.82 9.54
C ILE A 365 -0.63 16.14 9.40
N ASN A 366 0.01 17.20 8.88
CA ASN A 366 -0.60 18.53 8.76
C ASN A 366 -1.11 19.13 10.08
N GLY A 367 -0.49 18.81 11.22
CA GLY A 367 -0.98 19.24 12.53
C GLY A 367 -2.26 18.53 12.98
N VAL A 368 -2.70 17.50 12.24
CA VAL A 368 -3.84 16.66 12.59
C VAL A 368 -3.32 15.35 13.17
N LYS A 369 -3.60 15.14 14.46
CA LYS A 369 -3.32 13.88 15.14
C LYS A 369 -4.40 12.85 14.81
N ARG A 370 -3.98 11.64 14.44
CA ARG A 370 -4.85 10.52 14.06
C ARG A 370 -4.53 9.33 14.93
N GLY A 371 -5.52 8.86 15.69
CA GLY A 371 -5.45 7.59 16.40
C GLY A 371 -5.66 6.41 15.46
N LEU A 372 -4.86 5.37 15.67
CA LEU A 372 -4.93 4.07 14.98
C LEU A 372 -5.81 3.07 15.74
N ASP A 373 -6.16 3.42 16.97
CA ASP A 373 -7.02 2.72 17.89
C ASP A 373 -8.10 3.68 18.44
N GLU A 374 -9.30 3.14 18.66
CA GLU A 374 -10.42 3.88 19.22
C GLU A 374 -10.38 3.86 20.77
N PRO A 375 -10.95 4.86 21.46
CA PRO A 375 -11.64 6.04 20.92
C PRO A 375 -10.66 7.16 20.54
N ARG A 376 -10.82 7.73 19.34
CA ARG A 376 -10.03 8.89 18.87
C ARG A 376 -9.91 9.98 19.94
N LEU A 377 -8.67 10.32 20.32
CA LEU A 377 -8.38 11.44 21.22
C LEU A 377 -8.79 12.78 20.59
N LEU A 378 -10.01 13.19 20.92
CA LEU A 378 -10.54 14.54 21.07
C LEU A 378 -9.59 15.70 20.67
N PHE A 379 -9.66 16.18 19.42
CA PHE A 379 -9.19 17.54 19.09
C PHE A 379 -10.17 18.27 18.17
N GLY A 380 -10.84 19.29 18.75
CA GLY A 380 -11.74 20.17 18.00
C GLY A 380 -12.58 21.17 18.81
N LEU A 381 -12.05 21.69 19.93
CA LEU A 381 -12.62 22.81 20.72
C LEU A 381 -12.62 24.16 19.96
N THR A 382 -13.23 24.23 18.78
CA THR A 382 -13.47 25.52 18.08
C THR A 382 -14.85 25.63 17.44
N SER A 383 -15.63 24.54 17.32
CA SER A 383 -17.07 24.65 17.12
C SER A 383 -17.73 24.53 18.48
N GLY A 384 -18.35 25.59 18.98
CA GLY A 384 -19.13 25.59 20.23
C GLY A 384 -20.40 24.74 20.16
N ASP A 385 -20.36 23.62 19.44
CA ASP A 385 -21.45 22.66 19.30
C ASP A 385 -21.09 21.37 20.07
N PRO A 386 -21.62 21.22 21.29
CA PRO A 386 -21.40 20.02 22.10
C PRO A 386 -22.07 18.76 21.55
N ASN A 387 -22.89 18.84 20.48
CA ASN A 387 -23.54 17.68 19.87
C ASN A 387 -22.69 17.00 18.77
N VAL A 388 -21.46 17.46 18.51
CA VAL A 388 -20.54 16.84 17.53
C VAL A 388 -19.57 15.84 18.20
N LEU A 389 -19.68 15.68 19.52
CA LEU A 389 -18.76 14.88 20.35
C LEU A 389 -19.07 13.37 20.38
N ASP A 390 -20.19 12.94 19.80
CA ASP A 390 -20.69 11.55 19.90
C ASP A 390 -20.99 10.90 18.55
N THR A 391 -20.55 11.48 17.42
CA THR A 391 -20.50 10.70 16.18
C THR A 391 -19.09 10.15 16.04
N PRO A 392 -18.88 8.84 16.28
CA PRO A 392 -17.79 8.14 15.61
C PRO A 392 -17.86 8.57 14.14
N VAL A 393 -16.75 8.92 13.51
CA VAL A 393 -16.72 8.89 12.04
C VAL A 393 -16.60 7.42 11.62
N LEU A 394 -17.52 6.59 12.12
CA LEU A 394 -17.94 5.36 11.50
C LEU A 394 -19.08 5.83 10.60
N ASP A 395 -18.86 5.82 9.28
CA ASP A 395 -20.04 5.77 8.43
C ASP A 395 -20.71 4.41 8.63
N GLU A 396 -22.02 4.36 8.37
CA GLU A 396 -22.87 3.17 8.51
C GLU A 396 -22.35 1.95 7.68
N ALA A 397 -21.28 2.13 6.89
CA ALA A 397 -20.65 1.15 5.99
C ALA A 397 -19.47 0.38 6.60
N GLY A 398 -19.06 0.62 7.85
CA GLY A 398 -17.97 -0.16 8.49
C GLY A 398 -16.59 0.21 7.95
N LYS A 399 -16.32 1.51 7.82
CA LYS A 399 -15.01 2.06 7.43
C LYS A 399 -13.88 1.53 8.33
N SER A 400 -12.83 1.03 7.68
CA SER A 400 -11.60 0.53 8.29
C SER A 400 -11.02 1.53 9.28
N LEU A 401 -10.58 1.05 10.45
CA LEU A 401 -9.47 1.69 11.16
C LEU A 401 -8.32 1.89 10.16
N ASP A 402 -7.90 3.14 9.93
CA ASP A 402 -6.83 3.49 9.00
C ASP A 402 -5.54 2.79 9.47
N ARG A 403 -5.24 1.59 8.97
CA ARG A 403 -4.02 0.86 9.33
C ARG A 403 -3.07 0.96 8.15
N PRO A 404 -2.13 1.92 8.15
CA PRO A 404 -1.26 2.16 7.00
C PRO A 404 -0.31 0.98 6.72
N TRP A 405 -0.15 0.02 7.65
CA TRP A 405 0.75 -1.13 7.50
C TRP A 405 0.12 -2.38 6.84
N ILE A 406 -0.95 -2.21 6.07
CA ILE A 406 -1.53 -3.33 5.30
C ILE A 406 -0.50 -3.79 4.26
N LYS A 407 -0.10 -5.06 4.34
CA LYS A 407 0.80 -5.70 3.38
C LYS A 407 0.04 -6.25 2.20
N ARG A 408 0.22 -5.65 1.02
CA ARG A 408 -0.59 -6.01 -0.16
C ARG A 408 0.16 -5.85 -1.48
N VAL A 409 -0.01 -6.82 -2.37
CA VAL A 409 0.40 -6.71 -3.77
C VAL A 409 -0.83 -6.88 -4.67
N ASP A 410 -1.16 -5.88 -5.48
CA ASP A 410 -2.28 -5.92 -6.43
C ASP A 410 -1.76 -5.91 -7.88
N LEU A 411 -2.14 -6.91 -8.67
CA LEU A 411 -1.77 -7.03 -10.08
C LEU A 411 -3.03 -6.93 -10.97
N ALA A 412 -3.36 -5.73 -11.46
CA ALA A 412 -4.44 -5.50 -12.42
C ALA A 412 -3.88 -5.51 -13.85
N VAL A 413 -4.13 -6.60 -14.59
CA VAL A 413 -3.40 -6.90 -15.83
C VAL A 413 -4.28 -7.64 -16.85
N ASN A 414 -4.05 -7.41 -18.14
CA ASN A 414 -4.65 -8.21 -19.19
C ASN A 414 -3.86 -9.50 -19.38
N ASN A 415 -2.54 -9.37 -19.52
CA ASN A 415 -1.61 -10.49 -19.68
C ASN A 415 -0.55 -10.49 -18.57
N LEU A 416 -0.47 -11.58 -17.80
CA LEU A 416 0.57 -11.79 -16.79
C LEU A 416 1.53 -12.91 -17.18
N SER A 417 2.83 -12.57 -17.19
CA SER A 417 3.93 -13.54 -17.18
C SER A 417 4.68 -13.45 -15.86
N PHE A 418 4.37 -14.35 -14.92
CA PHE A 418 5.16 -14.54 -13.70
C PHE A 418 6.17 -15.66 -13.94
N GLN A 419 7.40 -15.30 -14.31
CA GLN A 419 8.38 -16.27 -14.79
C GLN A 419 9.02 -17.11 -13.67
N PRO A 420 9.52 -18.32 -13.97
CA PRO A 420 10.36 -19.07 -13.04
C PRO A 420 11.52 -18.24 -12.50
N GLY A 421 11.74 -18.32 -11.19
CA GLY A 421 12.77 -17.56 -10.47
C GLY A 421 12.39 -16.12 -10.10
N ALA A 422 11.27 -15.59 -10.60
CA ALA A 422 10.66 -14.38 -10.04
C ALA A 422 10.08 -14.68 -8.65
N VAL A 423 10.17 -13.70 -7.74
CA VAL A 423 9.75 -13.83 -6.34
C VAL A 423 8.78 -12.71 -5.96
N ILE A 424 7.60 -13.09 -5.49
CA ILE A 424 6.75 -12.18 -4.70
C ILE A 424 6.92 -12.57 -3.23
N ASP A 425 7.26 -11.62 -2.38
CA ASP A 425 7.49 -11.86 -0.95
C ASP A 425 6.42 -11.17 -0.10
N LEU A 426 5.52 -12.01 0.42
CA LEU A 426 4.44 -11.65 1.33
C LEU A 426 4.73 -12.14 2.76
N SER A 427 5.99 -12.47 3.06
CA SER A 427 6.33 -13.15 4.31
C SER A 427 5.87 -12.37 5.55
N ALA A 428 5.53 -13.17 6.56
CA ALA A 428 5.26 -12.72 7.91
C ALA A 428 6.51 -12.07 8.53
N GLY A 429 6.30 -11.12 9.44
CA GLY A 429 7.37 -10.57 10.26
C GLY A 429 7.65 -9.09 10.05
N GLY A 430 8.45 -8.57 10.99
CA GLY A 430 8.60 -7.16 11.25
C GLY A 430 7.72 -6.71 12.42
N ASP A 431 7.98 -5.50 12.89
CA ASP A 431 7.20 -4.84 13.93
C ASP A 431 7.38 -3.33 13.79
N LEU A 432 6.45 -2.59 14.40
CA LEU A 432 6.53 -1.14 14.48
C LEU A 432 6.73 -0.76 15.93
N ILE A 433 7.47 0.32 16.18
CA ILE A 433 7.73 0.84 17.53
C ILE A 433 7.27 2.29 17.62
N ALA A 434 6.51 2.59 18.67
CA ALA A 434 6.17 3.94 19.06
C ALA A 434 6.62 4.17 20.50
N ALA A 435 6.96 5.42 20.80
CA ALA A 435 7.31 5.85 22.14
C ALA A 435 6.42 7.00 22.62
N GLU A 436 6.23 7.04 23.93
CA GLU A 436 5.71 8.19 24.66
C GLU A 436 6.75 8.62 25.68
N PHE A 437 7.15 9.88 25.63
CA PHE A 437 7.91 10.47 26.71
C PHE A 437 7.02 10.74 27.91
N ARG A 438 7.48 10.31 29.10
CA ARG A 438 6.84 10.65 30.37
C ARG A 438 7.84 11.30 31.32
N PRO A 439 7.56 12.50 31.83
CA PRO A 439 8.38 13.06 32.90
C PRO A 439 8.40 12.12 34.12
N GLY A 440 9.59 11.80 34.63
CA GLY A 440 9.73 10.98 35.81
C GLY A 440 11.14 10.96 36.38
N PRO A 441 11.45 10.04 37.32
CA PRO A 441 12.71 10.03 38.07
C PRO A 441 13.97 9.91 37.20
N GLN A 442 13.85 9.26 36.04
CA GLN A 442 14.95 9.12 35.07
C GLN A 442 15.16 10.39 34.22
N GLY A 443 14.17 11.27 34.13
CA GLY A 443 14.28 12.49 33.35
C GLY A 443 12.97 13.25 33.21
N SER A 444 13.05 14.57 33.25
CA SER A 444 11.90 15.48 33.13
C SER A 444 11.78 16.16 31.77
N ARG A 445 12.65 15.83 30.82
CA ARG A 445 12.65 16.38 29.47
C ARG A 445 12.73 15.28 28.42
N ASP A 446 11.98 15.47 27.35
CA ASP A 446 12.10 14.63 26.17
C ASP A 446 13.37 15.01 25.40
N ILE A 447 14.33 14.10 25.33
CA ILE A 447 15.60 14.30 24.63
C ILE A 447 15.55 13.80 23.17
N LEU A 448 14.54 13.00 22.83
CA LEU A 448 14.31 12.44 21.50
C LEU A 448 13.23 13.20 20.71
N ALA A 449 12.37 14.00 21.37
CA ALA A 449 11.43 14.88 20.68
C ALA A 449 12.12 16.02 19.95
N GLY A 450 11.52 16.43 18.83
CA GLY A 450 11.94 17.57 18.04
C GLY A 450 12.07 18.89 18.80
N GLY A 451 13.07 19.69 18.43
CA GLY A 451 13.51 20.90 19.13
C GLY A 451 14.93 21.30 18.71
N ASP A 452 15.46 22.34 19.33
CA ASP A 452 16.73 22.98 18.92
C ASP A 452 17.99 22.30 19.51
N ALA A 453 17.83 21.15 20.15
CA ALA A 453 18.96 20.41 20.72
C ALA A 453 19.74 19.69 19.61
N LEU A 454 21.03 20.02 19.50
CA LEU A 454 21.96 19.45 18.52
C LEU A 454 22.28 17.99 18.86
N SER A 455 21.48 17.06 18.34
CA SER A 455 21.74 15.63 18.50
C SER A 455 21.11 14.84 17.35
N PHE A 456 21.68 13.68 17.06
CA PHE A 456 21.24 12.78 15.99
C PHE A 456 21.46 11.33 16.41
N ALA A 457 20.81 10.40 15.72
CA ALA A 457 20.97 8.99 16.00
C ALA A 457 21.98 8.33 15.05
N ILE A 458 22.64 7.29 15.54
CA ILE A 458 23.43 6.34 14.75
C ILE A 458 22.89 4.94 14.98
N MET A 459 22.68 4.19 13.91
CA MET A 459 22.26 2.78 13.98
C MET A 459 23.28 1.90 13.22
N PRO A 460 24.21 1.22 13.92
CA PRO A 460 25.21 0.38 13.26
C PRO A 460 24.61 -0.74 12.39
N ALA A 461 23.47 -1.29 12.82
CA ALA A 461 22.75 -2.33 12.10
C ALA A 461 22.02 -1.84 10.83
N LEU A 462 22.00 -0.53 10.54
CA LEU A 462 21.34 0.03 9.35
C LEU A 462 21.92 -0.56 8.05
N GLY A 463 23.25 -0.71 7.99
CA GLY A 463 23.95 -1.26 6.84
C GLY A 463 23.78 -0.42 5.55
N SER A 464 23.54 0.88 5.68
CA SER A 464 23.46 1.85 4.58
C SER A 464 24.26 3.10 4.93
N ALA A 465 24.88 3.72 3.93
CA ALA A 465 25.53 5.04 4.06
C ALA A 465 24.52 6.19 4.04
N PHE A 466 23.27 5.93 3.63
CA PHE A 466 22.22 6.93 3.51
C PHE A 466 21.17 6.74 4.61
N SER A 467 20.83 7.82 5.31
CA SER A 467 19.80 7.81 6.35
C SER A 467 18.42 7.52 5.75
N PRO A 468 17.56 6.70 6.40
CA PRO A 468 16.16 6.59 6.02
C PRO A 468 15.42 7.92 6.22
N ILE A 469 14.24 8.01 5.61
CA ILE A 469 13.35 9.18 5.72
C ILE A 469 12.03 8.71 6.30
N ASP A 470 11.75 9.21 7.49
CA ASP A 470 10.46 9.11 8.14
C ASP A 470 9.95 10.53 8.41
N PRO A 471 8.88 10.95 7.72
CA PRO A 471 8.36 12.30 7.91
C PRO A 471 7.70 12.49 9.28
N LEU A 472 7.40 11.43 10.04
CA LEU A 472 6.94 11.51 11.43
C LEU A 472 8.06 11.90 12.39
N LEU A 473 9.32 11.76 11.97
CA LEU A 473 10.50 12.16 12.74
C LEU A 473 11.06 13.53 12.30
N ARG A 474 10.31 14.29 11.49
CA ARG A 474 10.73 15.57 10.87
C ARG A 474 10.91 16.75 11.84
N PHE A 475 10.72 16.56 13.14
CA PHE A 475 10.66 17.66 14.10
C PHE A 475 12.02 18.25 14.52
N ASP A 476 13.13 17.81 13.93
CA ASP A 476 14.44 18.45 14.10
C ASP A 476 14.50 19.74 13.27
N LYS A 477 14.53 20.89 13.96
CA LYS A 477 14.52 22.23 13.34
C LYS A 477 15.92 22.73 12.97
N PHE A 478 16.96 22.05 13.40
CA PHE A 478 18.34 22.45 13.16
C PHE A 478 18.81 22.01 11.76
N LEU A 479 19.71 22.81 11.21
CA LEU A 479 20.26 22.64 9.88
C LEU A 479 21.51 21.76 9.94
N ALA A 480 21.87 21.13 8.82
CA ALA A 480 23.12 20.37 8.71
C ALA A 480 24.34 21.25 9.05
N SER A 481 24.30 22.53 8.67
CA SER A 481 25.29 23.56 9.04
C SER A 481 25.46 23.75 10.56
N ASP A 482 24.45 23.42 11.38
CA ASP A 482 24.54 23.52 12.84
C ASP A 482 25.35 22.35 13.46
N LEU A 483 25.53 21.24 12.74
CA LEU A 483 26.34 20.09 13.20
C LEU A 483 27.84 20.33 13.00
N SER A 484 28.21 21.01 11.92
CA SER A 484 29.61 21.31 11.60
C SER A 484 29.70 22.46 10.60
N GLU A 485 30.68 23.33 10.81
CA GLU A 485 31.10 24.30 9.81
C GLU A 485 31.48 23.56 8.50
N GLY A 486 31.05 24.10 7.36
CA GLY A 486 31.29 23.51 6.03
C GLY A 486 30.19 22.58 5.52
N LEU A 487 29.22 22.21 6.35
CA LEU A 487 28.02 21.49 5.91
C LEU A 487 26.98 22.43 5.27
N PRO A 488 26.11 21.92 4.37
CA PRO A 488 25.12 22.75 3.70
C PRO A 488 24.06 23.31 4.65
N ASP A 489 23.58 24.51 4.36
CA ASP A 489 22.54 25.20 5.12
C ASP A 489 21.14 24.67 4.73
N GLN A 490 20.86 23.41 5.10
CA GLN A 490 19.65 22.67 4.76
C GLN A 490 19.16 21.83 5.94
N PRO A 491 17.85 21.53 6.05
CA PRO A 491 17.34 20.63 7.08
C PRO A 491 18.05 19.26 7.03
N LEU A 492 18.35 18.70 8.21
CA LEU A 492 19.02 17.40 8.31
C LEU A 492 18.26 16.28 7.60
N LEU A 493 16.92 16.28 7.66
CA LEU A 493 16.08 15.28 7.00
C LEU A 493 16.19 15.32 5.46
N ASP A 494 16.50 16.48 4.89
CA ASP A 494 16.62 16.68 3.44
C ASP A 494 18.06 16.54 2.92
N THR A 495 19.02 16.32 3.84
CA THR A 495 20.44 16.28 3.56
C THR A 495 21.02 14.94 4.00
N PRO A 496 21.37 14.04 3.07
CA PRO A 496 22.06 12.81 3.45
C PRO A 496 23.47 13.16 3.96
N LEU A 497 23.74 12.86 5.23
CA LEU A 497 25.03 13.05 5.86
C LEU A 497 25.58 11.71 6.39
N PHE A 498 26.91 11.63 6.46
CA PHE A 498 27.59 10.59 7.21
C PHE A 498 28.54 11.19 8.26
N ILE A 499 28.91 10.37 9.23
CA ILE A 499 29.88 10.69 10.27
C ILE A 499 30.93 9.59 10.34
N ASN A 500 32.20 9.98 10.32
CA ASN A 500 33.34 9.11 10.59
C ASN A 500 33.72 9.25 12.07
N LEU A 501 33.55 8.18 12.83
CA LEU A 501 33.76 8.14 14.27
C LEU A 501 35.11 7.48 14.62
N ALA A 502 35.91 8.12 15.46
CA ALA A 502 37.13 7.53 16.01
C ALA A 502 36.82 6.50 17.12
N ALA A 503 37.80 5.67 17.45
CA ALA A 503 37.71 4.72 18.55
C ALA A 503 37.69 5.44 19.92
N GLY A 504 37.01 4.85 20.90
CA GLY A 504 36.99 5.36 22.28
C GLY A 504 35.64 5.31 22.99
N SER A 505 34.58 4.91 22.30
CA SER A 505 33.22 4.72 22.85
C SER A 505 32.74 3.27 22.68
N ASP A 506 31.55 2.97 23.21
CA ASP A 506 30.85 1.69 22.99
C ASP A 506 30.31 1.54 21.56
N LEU A 507 30.30 2.61 20.77
CA LEU A 507 30.04 2.58 19.34
C LEU A 507 31.37 2.32 18.62
N PRO A 508 31.51 1.23 17.84
CA PRO A 508 32.75 0.97 17.12
C PRO A 508 33.18 2.14 16.24
N ALA A 509 34.49 2.30 16.05
CA ALA A 509 35.02 3.27 15.10
C ALA A 509 34.59 2.91 13.68
N GLY A 510 34.17 3.90 12.89
CA GLY A 510 33.71 3.66 11.53
C GLY A 510 32.85 4.79 10.97
N ALA A 511 32.40 4.58 9.73
CA ALA A 511 31.51 5.50 9.03
C ALA A 511 30.05 5.08 9.21
N TYR A 512 29.20 6.01 9.62
CA TYR A 512 27.78 5.79 9.87
C TYR A 512 26.93 6.86 9.22
N ALA A 513 25.72 6.49 8.76
CA ALA A 513 24.72 7.48 8.37
C ALA A 513 24.29 8.30 9.60
N VAL A 514 24.01 9.59 9.41
CA VAL A 514 23.45 10.47 10.42
C VAL A 514 21.92 10.42 10.31
N LEU A 515 21.23 9.87 11.32
CA LEU A 515 19.77 9.72 11.33
C LEU A 515 19.12 10.80 12.22
N PRO A 516 17.85 11.16 11.97
CA PRO A 516 17.06 11.92 12.94
C PRO A 516 17.12 11.28 14.34
N ARG A 517 17.24 12.08 15.40
CA ARG A 517 17.47 11.55 16.76
C ARG A 517 16.39 10.59 17.26
N GLY A 518 15.15 10.69 16.74
CA GLY A 518 14.05 9.80 17.10
C GLY A 518 14.37 8.32 16.85
N TYR A 519 15.28 8.00 15.93
CA TYR A 519 15.75 6.63 15.71
C TYR A 519 16.53 6.04 16.90
N ALA A 520 17.00 6.85 17.86
CA ALA A 520 17.65 6.37 19.08
C ALA A 520 16.69 5.59 20.02
N VAL A 521 15.38 5.64 19.76
CA VAL A 521 14.39 4.75 20.40
C VAL A 521 14.61 3.28 20.07
N LEU A 522 15.29 2.97 18.96
CA LEU A 522 15.52 1.59 18.54
C LEU A 522 16.59 0.91 19.40
N PRO A 523 16.40 -0.38 19.77
CA PRO A 523 17.45 -1.17 20.38
C PRO A 523 18.72 -1.21 19.51
N GLY A 524 19.88 -0.98 20.13
CA GLY A 524 21.18 -0.94 19.44
C GLY A 524 21.47 0.34 18.66
N ALA A 525 20.57 1.33 18.70
CA ALA A 525 20.88 2.69 18.26
C ALA A 525 21.58 3.49 19.37
N TYR A 526 22.30 4.52 18.94
CA TYR A 526 23.04 5.44 19.81
C TYR A 526 22.55 6.86 19.56
N LEU A 527 22.51 7.67 20.62
CA LEU A 527 22.32 9.12 20.49
C LEU A 527 23.71 9.77 20.49
N VAL A 528 23.94 10.65 19.52
CA VAL A 528 25.20 11.38 19.37
C VAL A 528 24.93 12.88 19.41
N THR A 529 25.68 13.59 20.25
CA THR A 529 25.51 15.02 20.53
C THR A 529 26.84 15.74 20.32
N PRO A 530 26.96 16.67 19.35
CA PRO A 530 28.16 17.51 19.22
C PRO A 530 28.45 18.31 20.51
N VAL A 531 29.73 18.35 20.91
CA VAL A 531 30.17 19.07 22.11
C VAL A 531 30.33 20.55 21.78
N VAL A 532 29.50 21.40 22.40
CA VAL A 532 29.54 22.85 22.21
C VAL A 532 30.57 23.51 23.13
N GLY A 533 31.34 24.47 22.61
CA GLY A 533 32.24 25.34 23.39
C GLY A 533 33.70 24.91 23.44
N ASN A 534 34.00 23.61 23.30
CA ASN A 534 35.36 23.10 23.07
C ASN A 534 35.32 21.91 22.09
N PRO A 535 35.01 22.15 20.81
CA PRO A 535 34.73 21.08 19.86
C PRO A 535 36.00 20.36 19.41
N ASP A 536 37.18 20.98 19.41
CA ASP A 536 38.36 20.38 18.79
C ASP A 536 38.95 19.24 19.66
N ILE A 537 39.04 18.05 19.07
CA ILE A 537 39.63 16.87 19.69
C ILE A 537 40.46 16.09 18.66
N ALA A 538 41.62 15.57 19.08
CA ALA A 538 42.45 14.77 18.19
C ALA A 538 41.86 13.36 18.00
N PRO A 539 41.91 12.78 16.78
CA PRO A 539 41.47 11.41 16.56
C PRO A 539 42.24 10.44 17.45
N GLY A 540 41.51 9.49 18.06
CA GLY A 540 42.05 8.53 19.04
C GLY A 540 42.12 9.06 20.48
N SER A 541 41.76 10.33 20.72
CA SER A 541 41.53 10.85 22.06
C SER A 541 40.05 10.71 22.43
N PHE A 542 39.78 10.34 23.68
CA PHE A 542 38.43 10.21 24.20
C PHE A 542 38.37 10.58 25.69
N VAL A 543 37.20 11.03 26.15
CA VAL A 543 36.93 11.38 27.55
C VAL A 543 35.68 10.67 28.00
N THR A 544 35.75 9.89 29.07
CA THR A 544 34.56 9.36 29.73
C THR A 544 34.07 10.38 30.76
N ARG A 545 32.83 10.83 30.59
CA ARG A 545 32.17 11.75 31.51
C ARG A 545 31.75 11.02 32.80
N ASN A 546 31.43 11.80 33.83
CA ASN A 546 30.96 11.25 35.11
C ASN A 546 29.63 10.48 35.00
N ASP A 547 28.84 10.72 33.96
CA ASP A 547 27.60 10.00 33.63
C ASP A 547 27.86 8.72 32.81
N GLY A 548 29.13 8.40 32.52
CA GLY A 548 29.55 7.23 31.74
C GLY A 548 29.45 7.40 30.23
N ALA A 549 28.91 8.51 29.72
CA ALA A 549 28.93 8.80 28.29
C ALA A 549 30.38 9.11 27.85
N THR A 550 30.69 8.82 26.59
CA THR A 550 32.05 9.00 26.05
C THR A 550 32.06 10.09 25.00
N GLU A 551 32.98 11.03 25.14
CA GLU A 551 33.28 12.04 24.13
C GLU A 551 34.43 11.52 23.27
N VAL A 552 34.19 11.41 21.96
CA VAL A 552 35.16 10.91 20.97
C VAL A 552 35.26 11.86 19.79
N ALA A 553 36.35 11.74 19.03
CA ALA A 553 36.55 12.51 17.81
C ALA A 553 35.64 12.00 16.67
N ALA A 554 35.05 12.93 15.93
CA ALA A 554 34.30 12.63 14.72
C ALA A 554 34.51 13.68 13.61
N GLN A 555 34.30 13.27 12.36
CA GLN A 555 34.22 14.15 11.19
C GLN A 555 32.93 13.89 10.43
N PHE A 556 32.26 14.94 9.98
CA PHE A 556 31.08 14.81 9.13
C PHE A 556 31.47 14.81 7.65
N GLY A 557 30.61 14.29 6.79
CA GLY A 557 30.82 14.34 5.35
C GLY A 557 29.58 13.97 4.56
N LEU A 558 29.76 13.88 3.24
CA LEU A 558 28.70 13.51 2.29
C LEU A 558 28.83 12.04 1.86
N PRO A 559 27.75 11.24 1.95
CA PRO A 559 27.80 9.82 1.67
C PRO A 559 28.11 9.54 0.20
N GLY A 560 28.90 8.49 -0.05
CA GLY A 560 29.35 8.13 -1.40
C GLY A 560 30.47 9.01 -1.96
N THR A 561 31.03 9.91 -1.14
CA THR A 561 32.10 10.83 -1.53
C THR A 561 33.31 10.71 -0.60
N ALA A 562 34.44 11.31 -0.97
CA ALA A 562 35.58 11.54 -0.08
C ALA A 562 35.48 12.89 0.67
N VAL A 563 34.38 13.64 0.49
CA VAL A 563 34.18 14.95 1.09
C VAL A 563 33.93 14.79 2.59
N LEU A 564 34.83 15.36 3.37
CA LEU A 564 34.79 15.41 4.83
C LEU A 564 34.97 16.86 5.28
N THR A 565 34.44 17.18 6.44
CA THR A 565 34.74 18.43 7.14
C THR A 565 36.20 18.42 7.58
N ASP A 566 36.89 19.54 7.43
CA ASP A 566 38.33 19.66 7.72
C ASP A 566 38.69 19.38 9.19
N ARG A 567 37.75 19.58 10.13
CA ARG A 567 37.99 19.49 11.57
C ARG A 567 37.43 18.22 12.18
N TRP A 568 38.25 17.57 13.00
CA TRP A 568 37.78 16.57 13.97
C TRP A 568 37.13 17.30 15.14
N GLN A 569 35.86 17.02 15.37
CA GLN A 569 35.10 17.58 16.47
C GLN A 569 34.68 16.52 17.49
N ALA A 570 34.55 16.92 18.74
CA ALA A 570 34.15 16.07 19.84
C ALA A 570 32.64 15.86 19.78
N VAL A 571 32.24 14.59 19.82
CA VAL A 571 30.84 14.18 19.93
C VAL A 571 30.68 13.30 21.16
N THR A 572 29.65 13.57 21.95
CA THR A 572 29.24 12.67 23.04
C THR A 572 28.43 11.52 22.43
N VAL A 573 28.80 10.28 22.73
CA VAL A 573 28.13 9.06 22.31
C VAL A 573 27.43 8.42 23.50
N GLU A 574 26.14 8.17 23.35
CA GLU A 574 25.28 7.56 24.36
C GLU A 574 24.60 6.31 23.83
N THR A 575 24.66 5.24 24.61
CA THR A 575 23.95 3.98 24.35
C THR A 575 22.44 4.16 24.54
N HIS A 576 21.64 3.26 23.96
CA HIS A 576 20.20 3.18 24.18
C HIS A 576 19.83 3.22 25.68
N ASP A 577 20.53 2.46 26.53
CA ASP A 577 20.26 2.43 27.97
C ASP A 577 20.57 3.76 28.66
N GLN A 578 21.64 4.45 28.25
CA GLN A 578 21.98 5.78 28.77
C GLN A 578 20.92 6.82 28.40
N VAL A 579 20.37 6.75 27.18
CA VAL A 579 19.24 7.59 26.75
C VAL A 579 18.01 7.35 27.64
N PHE A 580 17.65 6.09 27.88
CA PHE A 580 16.49 5.71 28.73
C PHE A 580 16.70 6.00 30.22
N ASN A 581 17.95 6.14 30.66
CA ASN A 581 18.29 6.60 32.02
C ASN A 581 18.26 8.12 32.18
N ARG A 582 18.28 8.89 31.08
CA ARG A 582 18.21 10.36 31.07
C ARG A 582 16.83 10.92 30.74
N ALA A 583 15.98 10.11 30.14
CA ALA A 583 14.60 10.42 29.81
C ALA A 583 13.76 9.14 29.89
N GLN A 584 12.60 9.21 30.52
CA GLN A 584 11.72 8.06 30.66
C GLN A 584 10.79 7.96 29.44
N TYR A 585 10.94 6.88 28.68
CA TYR A 585 10.07 6.54 27.55
C TYR A 585 9.26 5.28 27.86
N LEU A 586 7.95 5.34 27.64
CA LEU A 586 7.14 4.14 27.46
C LEU A 586 7.20 3.76 25.99
N VAL A 587 7.46 2.48 25.72
CA VAL A 587 7.60 1.94 24.37
C VAL A 587 6.58 0.83 24.18
N ALA A 588 5.88 0.85 23.05
CA ALA A 588 5.03 -0.25 22.63
C ALA A 588 5.39 -0.71 21.21
N THR A 589 5.25 -2.01 21.00
CA THR A 589 5.36 -2.61 19.67
C THR A 589 3.97 -2.86 19.09
N ALA A 590 3.77 -2.57 17.81
CA ALA A 590 2.45 -2.70 17.18
C ALA A 590 1.89 -4.12 17.29
N ASN A 591 2.74 -5.15 17.13
CA ASN A 591 2.31 -6.53 17.27
C ASN A 591 1.70 -6.84 18.65
N ASN A 592 2.26 -6.29 19.74
CA ASN A 592 1.75 -6.53 21.08
C ASN A 592 0.60 -5.57 21.43
N PHE A 593 0.77 -4.28 21.10
CA PHE A 593 -0.18 -3.23 21.42
C PHE A 593 -1.56 -3.50 20.81
N PHE A 594 -1.64 -3.75 19.49
CA PHE A 594 -2.93 -3.96 18.82
C PHE A 594 -3.55 -5.32 19.13
N ASP A 595 -2.75 -6.33 19.50
CA ASP A 595 -3.25 -7.64 19.93
C ASP A 595 -3.90 -7.53 21.31
N GLN A 596 -3.21 -6.92 22.27
CA GLN A 596 -3.76 -6.66 23.61
C GLN A 596 -5.00 -5.76 23.54
N ARG A 597 -4.96 -4.69 22.73
CA ARG A 597 -6.08 -3.76 22.58
C ARG A 597 -7.32 -4.43 21.98
N ALA A 598 -7.14 -5.36 21.03
CA ALA A 598 -8.24 -6.11 20.46
C ALA A 598 -8.88 -7.03 21.51
N GLN A 599 -8.07 -7.69 22.35
CA GLN A 599 -8.54 -8.55 23.44
C GLN A 599 -9.27 -7.76 24.53
N GLU A 600 -8.75 -6.61 24.94
CA GLU A 600 -9.36 -5.75 25.97
C GLU A 600 -10.73 -5.20 25.56
N ASN A 601 -10.91 -4.93 24.27
CA ASN A 601 -12.15 -4.36 23.73
C ASN A 601 -13.12 -5.40 23.17
N ASP A 602 -12.79 -6.70 23.23
CA ASP A 602 -13.56 -7.80 22.64
C ASP A 602 -13.88 -7.57 21.14
N VAL A 603 -12.87 -7.10 20.40
CA VAL A 603 -12.95 -6.87 18.95
C VAL A 603 -12.00 -7.79 18.19
N LEU A 604 -12.21 -7.90 16.88
CA LEU A 604 -11.41 -8.74 16.03
C LEU A 604 -9.94 -8.28 15.98
N VAL A 605 -9.01 -9.22 16.13
CA VAL A 605 -7.58 -8.92 15.99
C VAL A 605 -7.28 -8.49 14.55
N PRO A 606 -6.83 -7.25 14.36
CA PRO A 606 -6.58 -6.68 13.04
C PRO A 606 -5.31 -7.24 12.42
N GLN A 607 -5.07 -6.96 11.12
CA GLN A 607 -3.79 -7.28 10.50
C GLN A 607 -2.63 -6.59 11.22
N LEU A 608 -1.67 -7.41 11.67
CA LEU A 608 -0.48 -6.99 12.40
C LEU A 608 0.75 -7.04 11.49
N PRO A 609 1.81 -6.27 11.78
CA PRO A 609 3.08 -6.37 11.06
C PRO A 609 3.63 -7.80 10.94
N ARG A 610 3.44 -8.62 12.00
CA ARG A 610 3.84 -10.03 12.02
C ARG A 610 3.07 -10.93 11.06
N ASP A 611 1.88 -10.55 10.59
CA ASP A 611 1.04 -11.39 9.73
C ASP A 611 1.53 -11.37 8.28
N GLY A 612 1.31 -12.40 7.49
CA GLY A 612 1.61 -12.43 6.05
C GLY A 612 0.76 -11.43 5.25
N GLY A 613 1.28 -11.01 4.09
CA GLY A 613 0.59 -10.11 3.17
C GLY A 613 -0.48 -10.80 2.32
N SER A 614 -1.26 -9.99 1.59
CA SER A 614 -2.18 -10.46 0.56
C SER A 614 -1.68 -10.18 -0.85
N LEU A 615 -2.02 -11.06 -1.78
CA LEU A 615 -1.72 -10.90 -3.21
C LEU A 615 -2.99 -11.09 -4.03
N VAL A 616 -3.24 -10.17 -4.95
CA VAL A 616 -4.36 -10.25 -5.89
C VAL A 616 -3.84 -10.35 -7.32
N PHE A 617 -4.22 -11.41 -8.01
CA PHE A 617 -4.08 -11.57 -9.46
C PHE A 617 -5.41 -11.22 -10.13
N ALA A 618 -5.53 -10.03 -10.71
CA ALA A 618 -6.69 -9.63 -11.49
C ALA A 618 -6.34 -9.65 -12.98
N ALA A 619 -6.56 -10.82 -13.62
CA ALA A 619 -6.22 -11.07 -15.01
C ALA A 619 -7.47 -11.15 -15.91
N SER A 620 -7.42 -10.58 -17.12
CA SER A 620 -8.55 -10.62 -18.06
C SER A 620 -8.32 -11.44 -19.34
N GLN A 621 -7.07 -11.73 -19.73
CA GLN A 621 -6.76 -12.47 -20.96
C GLN A 621 -5.83 -13.67 -20.74
N THR A 622 -4.65 -13.47 -20.13
CA THR A 622 -3.71 -14.57 -19.86
C THR A 622 -3.08 -14.45 -18.48
N LEU A 623 -2.86 -15.60 -17.84
CA LEU A 623 -2.30 -15.70 -16.50
C LEU A 623 -1.33 -16.89 -16.44
N SER A 624 -0.02 -16.64 -16.43
CA SER A 624 1.01 -17.66 -16.21
C SER A 624 1.67 -17.46 -14.85
N LEU A 625 1.76 -18.53 -14.06
CA LEU A 625 2.16 -18.52 -12.65
C LEU A 625 3.37 -19.44 -12.41
N GLY A 626 4.48 -19.16 -13.09
CA GLY A 626 5.72 -19.95 -13.00
C GLY A 626 6.68 -19.51 -11.89
N GLY A 627 6.48 -18.35 -11.28
CA GLY A 627 7.32 -17.82 -10.20
C GLY A 627 6.99 -18.39 -8.81
N SER A 628 7.65 -17.85 -7.79
CA SER A 628 7.50 -18.32 -6.40
C SER A 628 6.94 -17.25 -5.48
N LEU A 629 6.07 -17.67 -4.56
CA LEU A 629 5.55 -16.82 -3.50
C LEU A 629 6.22 -17.21 -2.18
N LEU A 630 6.90 -16.25 -1.54
CA LEU A 630 7.40 -16.43 -0.18
C LEU A 630 6.28 -16.09 0.81
N SER A 631 5.76 -17.15 1.42
CA SER A 631 4.63 -17.12 2.35
C SER A 631 5.01 -17.55 3.78
N GLN A 632 6.27 -17.94 4.01
CA GLN A 632 6.70 -18.66 5.22
C GLN A 632 6.47 -17.90 6.54
N VAL A 633 6.14 -18.67 7.59
CA VAL A 633 5.76 -18.21 8.93
C VAL A 633 6.52 -19.00 10.00
N PRO A 634 7.16 -18.34 10.98
CA PRO A 634 7.36 -18.93 12.31
C PRO A 634 6.29 -18.48 13.32
N LYS A 635 5.73 -17.26 13.16
CA LYS A 635 4.68 -16.66 14.01
C LYS A 635 3.82 -15.68 13.17
N GLY A 636 2.50 -15.65 13.37
CA GLY A 636 1.56 -14.74 12.68
C GLY A 636 0.57 -15.46 11.76
N ARG A 637 -0.31 -14.70 11.09
CA ARG A 637 -1.16 -15.26 10.01
C ARG A 637 -0.36 -15.58 8.75
N SER A 638 -0.76 -16.59 8.00
CA SER A 638 -0.19 -16.91 6.69
C SER A 638 -0.58 -15.90 5.62
N SER A 639 0.20 -15.84 4.54
CA SER A 639 -0.17 -15.04 3.36
C SER A 639 -1.38 -15.63 2.63
N ILE A 640 -2.10 -14.76 1.94
CA ILE A 640 -3.30 -15.15 1.19
C ILE A 640 -3.20 -14.73 -0.27
N VAL A 641 -3.85 -15.47 -1.15
CA VAL A 641 -3.90 -15.18 -2.58
C VAL A 641 -5.35 -15.11 -3.06
N ASP A 642 -5.67 -14.08 -3.82
CA ASP A 642 -6.95 -13.90 -4.48
C ASP A 642 -6.73 -13.89 -6.00
N ILE A 643 -7.51 -14.67 -6.74
CA ILE A 643 -7.43 -14.75 -8.19
C ILE A 643 -8.77 -14.33 -8.77
N VAL A 644 -8.74 -13.30 -9.62
CA VAL A 644 -9.90 -12.66 -10.19
C VAL A 644 -9.82 -12.74 -11.70
N ALA A 645 -10.85 -13.34 -12.29
CA ALA A 645 -11.13 -13.37 -13.73
C ALA A 645 -12.64 -13.56 -13.93
N SER A 646 -13.21 -13.13 -15.07
CA SER A 646 -14.65 -13.29 -15.33
C SER A 646 -15.06 -14.76 -15.49
N ASP A 647 -14.25 -15.56 -16.18
CA ASP A 647 -14.43 -17.01 -16.34
C ASP A 647 -13.09 -17.69 -16.04
N LEU A 648 -13.04 -18.46 -14.95
CA LEU A 648 -11.83 -19.05 -14.40
C LEU A 648 -11.95 -20.57 -14.34
N ALA A 649 -10.92 -21.28 -14.80
CA ALA A 649 -10.80 -22.71 -14.65
C ALA A 649 -9.43 -23.11 -14.09
N ILE A 650 -9.44 -24.06 -13.15
CA ILE A 650 -8.23 -24.79 -12.75
C ILE A 650 -8.20 -26.08 -13.56
N VAL A 651 -7.06 -26.34 -14.19
CA VAL A 651 -6.88 -27.44 -15.15
C VAL A 651 -5.59 -28.22 -14.86
N GLN A 652 -5.47 -29.44 -15.38
CA GLN A 652 -4.19 -30.17 -15.36
C GLN A 652 -3.25 -29.72 -16.48
N GLN A 653 -3.82 -29.40 -17.64
CA GLN A 653 -3.09 -28.92 -18.82
C GLN A 653 -3.91 -27.83 -19.49
N ARG A 654 -3.24 -26.76 -19.92
CA ARG A 654 -3.89 -25.65 -20.62
C ARG A 654 -4.31 -26.06 -22.03
N ASP A 655 -5.48 -25.60 -22.46
CA ASP A 655 -5.89 -25.58 -23.85
C ASP A 655 -5.52 -24.22 -24.46
N VAL A 656 -4.72 -24.26 -25.53
CA VAL A 656 -4.30 -23.05 -26.27
C VAL A 656 -5.47 -22.33 -26.94
N ASN A 657 -6.63 -22.97 -27.08
CA ASN A 657 -7.84 -22.39 -27.66
C ASN A 657 -8.90 -22.06 -26.59
N ALA A 658 -8.58 -22.15 -25.31
CA ALA A 658 -9.50 -21.83 -24.23
C ALA A 658 -10.02 -20.38 -24.37
N THR A 659 -11.32 -20.19 -24.18
CA THR A 659 -11.96 -18.87 -24.17
C THR A 659 -12.12 -18.30 -22.75
N ARG A 660 -11.55 -18.98 -21.76
CA ARG A 660 -11.58 -18.69 -20.32
C ARG A 660 -10.14 -18.62 -19.79
N ILE A 661 -9.94 -18.04 -18.62
CA ILE A 661 -8.64 -18.06 -17.95
C ILE A 661 -8.40 -19.45 -17.37
N GLU A 662 -7.33 -20.11 -17.82
CA GLU A 662 -6.90 -21.40 -17.30
C GLU A 662 -5.62 -21.27 -16.48
N ILE A 663 -5.62 -21.88 -15.30
CA ILE A 663 -4.47 -21.96 -14.39
C ILE A 663 -4.19 -23.43 -14.15
N GLN A 664 -2.92 -23.84 -14.26
CA GLN A 664 -2.59 -25.23 -13.98
C GLN A 664 -2.57 -25.48 -12.47
N ALA A 665 -3.01 -26.67 -12.07
CA ALA A 665 -3.09 -27.04 -10.66
C ALA A 665 -1.71 -26.98 -9.96
N ASP A 666 -0.64 -27.39 -10.64
CA ASP A 666 0.73 -27.36 -10.13
C ASP A 666 1.26 -25.93 -9.94
N GLU A 667 0.97 -25.02 -10.87
CA GLU A 667 1.27 -23.59 -10.74
C GLU A 667 0.56 -22.97 -9.51
N LEU A 668 -0.72 -23.29 -9.32
CA LEU A 668 -1.49 -22.79 -8.18
C LEU A 668 -0.94 -23.31 -6.84
N LEU A 669 -0.62 -24.61 -6.77
CA LEU A 669 -0.02 -25.23 -5.59
C LEU A 669 1.39 -24.68 -5.32
N GLY A 670 2.14 -24.35 -6.37
CA GLY A 670 3.48 -23.75 -6.29
C GLY A 670 3.52 -22.43 -5.52
N LEU A 671 2.41 -21.69 -5.45
CA LEU A 671 2.32 -20.46 -4.65
C LEU A 671 2.42 -20.71 -3.14
N SER A 672 2.14 -21.93 -2.63
CA SER A 672 2.31 -22.27 -1.20
C SER A 672 1.65 -21.28 -0.22
N SER A 673 0.51 -20.69 -0.58
CA SER A 673 -0.19 -19.71 0.27
C SER A 673 -1.02 -20.41 1.36
N GLY A 674 -1.30 -19.69 2.46
CA GLY A 674 -2.16 -20.22 3.53
C GLY A 674 -3.64 -20.22 3.21
N SER A 675 -4.07 -19.48 2.18
CA SER A 675 -5.47 -19.46 1.75
C SER A 675 -5.61 -18.88 0.35
N VAL A 676 -6.28 -19.62 -0.54
CA VAL A 676 -6.55 -19.19 -1.93
C VAL A 676 -8.04 -18.92 -2.10
N LEU A 677 -8.39 -17.74 -2.62
CA LEU A 677 -9.72 -17.41 -3.11
C LEU A 677 -9.69 -17.35 -4.64
N LEU A 678 -10.58 -18.11 -5.29
CA LEU A 678 -10.80 -18.09 -6.72
C LEU A 678 -12.13 -17.39 -7.04
N GLY A 679 -12.09 -16.37 -7.88
CA GLY A 679 -13.23 -15.65 -8.43
C GLY A 679 -13.69 -14.40 -7.65
N GLY A 680 -12.94 -13.99 -6.63
CA GLY A 680 -13.24 -12.78 -5.86
C GLY A 680 -12.01 -12.15 -5.22
N ARG A 681 -12.22 -11.03 -4.54
CA ARG A 681 -11.19 -10.26 -3.81
C ARG A 681 -11.56 -10.15 -2.35
N ARG A 682 -10.60 -10.39 -1.45
CA ARG A 682 -10.74 -10.18 -0.02
C ARG A 682 -10.25 -8.81 0.41
N ASP A 683 -11.00 -8.19 1.30
CA ASP A 683 -10.60 -6.99 2.03
C ASP A 683 -10.87 -7.20 3.52
N PHE A 684 -9.82 -7.11 4.35
CA PHE A 684 -9.96 -7.20 5.80
C PHE A 684 -10.45 -5.88 6.38
N ARG A 685 -11.53 -5.94 7.15
CA ARG A 685 -12.12 -4.80 7.85
C ARG A 685 -12.48 -5.20 9.28
N ASP A 686 -12.92 -4.23 10.08
CA ASP A 686 -13.12 -4.45 11.52
C ASP A 686 -14.26 -5.43 11.85
N LYS A 687 -15.22 -5.62 10.92
CA LYS A 687 -16.32 -6.60 11.07
C LYS A 687 -15.96 -8.02 10.59
N GLY A 688 -14.86 -8.18 9.88
CA GLY A 688 -14.47 -9.46 9.29
C GLY A 688 -13.82 -9.32 7.92
N THR A 689 -13.84 -10.40 7.16
CA THR A 689 -13.27 -10.45 5.82
C THR A 689 -14.36 -10.21 4.79
N PHE A 690 -14.29 -9.08 4.09
CA PHE A 690 -15.21 -8.76 3.01
C PHE A 690 -14.75 -9.45 1.72
N ILE A 691 -15.67 -10.06 0.97
CA ILE A 691 -15.42 -10.72 -0.30
C ILE A 691 -16.21 -9.98 -1.38
N ASP A 692 -15.50 -9.40 -2.33
CA ASP A 692 -16.09 -8.89 -3.57
C ASP A 692 -16.10 -9.98 -4.64
N VAL A 693 -17.31 -10.35 -5.08
CA VAL A 693 -17.53 -11.43 -6.06
C VAL A 693 -17.42 -10.85 -7.46
N LEU A 694 -16.41 -11.27 -8.21
CA LEU A 694 -16.01 -10.66 -9.47
C LEU A 694 -16.09 -11.64 -10.66
N ALA A 695 -15.89 -12.94 -10.43
CA ALA A 695 -16.07 -13.96 -11.44
C ALA A 695 -17.55 -14.24 -11.71
N SER A 696 -17.88 -14.47 -12.97
CA SER A 696 -19.14 -15.09 -13.35
C SER A 696 -19.09 -16.59 -13.17
N ARG A 697 -17.99 -17.25 -13.57
CA ARG A 697 -17.84 -18.70 -13.42
C ARG A 697 -16.48 -19.09 -12.84
N VAL A 698 -16.49 -20.10 -11.98
CA VAL A 698 -15.29 -20.78 -11.48
C VAL A 698 -15.47 -22.29 -11.66
N THR A 699 -14.56 -22.93 -12.38
CA THR A 699 -14.61 -24.37 -12.67
C THR A 699 -13.32 -25.06 -12.19
N ILE A 700 -13.47 -26.19 -11.51
CA ILE A 700 -12.37 -27.13 -11.27
C ILE A 700 -12.57 -28.29 -12.25
N ASP A 701 -11.67 -28.42 -13.23
CA ASP A 701 -11.80 -29.39 -14.32
C ASP A 701 -11.50 -30.84 -13.86
N PRO A 702 -11.92 -31.86 -14.63
CA PRO A 702 -11.69 -33.25 -14.29
C PRO A 702 -10.23 -33.61 -14.02
N GLY A 703 -10.01 -34.42 -12.99
CA GLY A 703 -8.68 -34.93 -12.64
C GLY A 703 -7.76 -33.94 -11.94
N VAL A 704 -8.21 -32.71 -11.68
CA VAL A 704 -7.49 -31.74 -10.83
C VAL A 704 -7.51 -32.20 -9.37
N ASP A 705 -6.36 -32.14 -8.70
CA ASP A 705 -6.23 -32.42 -7.27
C ASP A 705 -5.54 -31.24 -6.58
N LEU A 706 -6.26 -30.58 -5.68
CA LEU A 706 -5.75 -29.43 -4.93
C LEU A 706 -5.78 -29.74 -3.44
N THR A 707 -4.62 -29.66 -2.80
CA THR A 707 -4.49 -29.73 -1.34
C THR A 707 -3.80 -28.46 -0.84
N LEU A 708 -4.55 -27.63 -0.11
CA LEU A 708 -4.10 -26.36 0.46
C LEU A 708 -4.70 -26.20 1.87
N PRO A 709 -4.15 -25.34 2.74
CA PRO A 709 -4.77 -25.11 4.05
C PRO A 709 -6.19 -24.58 3.95
N GLU A 710 -6.46 -23.69 2.99
CA GLU A 710 -7.80 -23.19 2.71
C GLU A 710 -7.99 -22.88 1.22
N ILE A 711 -9.12 -23.33 0.68
CA ILE A 711 -9.55 -23.05 -0.69
C ILE A 711 -10.96 -22.47 -0.63
N LEU A 712 -11.15 -21.31 -1.23
CA LEU A 712 -12.44 -20.65 -1.41
C LEU A 712 -12.71 -20.47 -2.90
N LEU A 713 -13.90 -20.84 -3.37
CA LEU A 713 -14.38 -20.56 -4.71
C LEU A 713 -15.60 -19.67 -4.60
N VAL A 714 -15.68 -18.64 -5.43
CA VAL A 714 -16.86 -17.75 -5.49
C VAL A 714 -17.14 -17.30 -6.91
N ALA A 715 -18.42 -17.26 -7.28
CA ALA A 715 -18.85 -16.76 -8.59
C ALA A 715 -20.28 -16.23 -8.54
N ASN A 716 -20.63 -15.27 -9.41
CA ASN A 716 -21.98 -14.71 -9.49
C ASN A 716 -22.98 -15.55 -10.32
N ASP A 717 -22.48 -16.42 -11.19
CA ASP A 717 -23.30 -17.33 -12.00
C ASP A 717 -23.16 -18.78 -11.55
N GLN A 718 -21.95 -19.36 -11.62
CA GLN A 718 -21.76 -20.78 -11.31
C GLN A 718 -20.38 -21.11 -10.73
N VAL A 719 -20.37 -21.92 -9.67
CA VAL A 719 -19.18 -22.64 -9.21
C VAL A 719 -19.37 -24.13 -9.53
N THR A 720 -18.40 -24.75 -10.21
CA THR A 720 -18.45 -26.17 -10.59
C THR A 720 -17.20 -26.91 -10.14
N VAL A 721 -17.38 -28.06 -9.50
CA VAL A 721 -16.33 -29.04 -9.24
C VAL A 721 -16.64 -30.30 -10.04
N SER A 722 -15.81 -30.57 -11.05
CA SER A 722 -16.09 -31.59 -12.07
C SER A 722 -15.86 -33.01 -11.57
N ASN A 723 -16.38 -33.99 -12.32
CA ASN A 723 -16.16 -35.41 -12.05
C ASN A 723 -14.65 -35.72 -11.98
N GLY A 724 -14.24 -36.42 -10.92
CA GLY A 724 -12.84 -36.80 -10.70
C GLY A 724 -11.94 -35.67 -10.20
N ALA A 725 -12.46 -34.47 -9.93
CA ALA A 725 -11.70 -33.42 -9.25
C ALA A 725 -11.71 -33.63 -7.72
N SER A 726 -10.62 -33.23 -7.06
CA SER A 726 -10.41 -33.37 -5.61
C SER A 726 -9.95 -32.03 -5.02
N LEU A 727 -10.68 -31.53 -4.02
CA LEU A 727 -10.33 -30.34 -3.25
C LEU A 727 -10.19 -30.71 -1.77
N ARG A 728 -9.03 -30.44 -1.18
CA ARG A 728 -8.71 -30.79 0.21
C ARG A 728 -8.23 -29.57 0.98
N GLY A 729 -8.96 -29.23 2.04
CA GLY A 729 -8.58 -28.23 3.03
C GLY A 729 -7.84 -28.89 4.19
N GLU A 730 -6.51 -28.85 4.17
CA GLU A 730 -5.65 -29.53 5.16
C GLU A 730 -4.51 -28.63 5.65
N GLY A 731 -4.34 -28.54 6.96
CA GLY A 731 -3.29 -27.73 7.59
C GLY A 731 -3.83 -26.57 8.42
N GLU A 732 -2.91 -25.79 8.98
CA GLU A 732 -3.26 -24.66 9.85
C GLU A 732 -3.78 -23.47 9.02
N VAL A 733 -4.94 -22.95 9.40
CA VAL A 733 -5.52 -21.73 8.83
C VAL A 733 -5.64 -20.71 9.94
N SER A 734 -4.95 -19.60 9.74
CA SER A 734 -4.81 -18.55 10.74
C SER A 734 -5.87 -17.47 10.54
N GLY A 735 -6.88 -17.43 11.41
CA GLY A 735 -7.94 -16.41 11.42
C GLY A 735 -9.33 -17.01 11.18
N ASN A 736 -10.26 -16.73 12.08
CA ASN A 736 -11.64 -17.27 12.05
C ASN A 736 -12.67 -16.14 11.88
N ASN A 737 -12.33 -15.15 11.05
CA ASN A 737 -13.17 -13.98 10.84
C ASN A 737 -14.45 -14.37 10.11
N SER A 738 -15.56 -13.71 10.43
CA SER A 738 -16.77 -13.80 9.60
C SER A 738 -16.45 -13.40 8.15
N LEU A 739 -17.02 -14.14 7.21
CA LEU A 739 -16.98 -13.81 5.78
C LEU A 739 -18.23 -13.01 5.42
N ILE A 740 -18.02 -11.83 4.83
CA ILE A 740 -19.09 -10.89 4.48
C ILE A 740 -19.02 -10.65 2.97
N PHE A 741 -20.10 -10.81 2.22
CA PHE A 741 -20.09 -10.52 0.79
C PHE A 741 -20.50 -9.08 0.52
N THR A 742 -19.81 -8.42 -0.41
CA THR A 742 -20.13 -7.04 -0.79
C THR A 742 -21.48 -6.96 -1.49
N THR A 743 -22.19 -5.87 -1.24
CA THR A 743 -23.42 -5.52 -1.95
C THR A 743 -23.09 -4.77 -3.25
N ASP A 744 -24.07 -4.66 -4.14
CA ASP A 744 -23.96 -3.78 -5.30
C ASP A 744 -23.93 -2.29 -4.90
N SER A 745 -23.75 -1.40 -5.88
CA SER A 745 -23.72 0.05 -5.65
C SER A 745 -25.02 0.64 -5.10
N ALA A 746 -26.13 -0.10 -5.17
CA ALA A 746 -27.43 0.27 -4.61
C ALA A 746 -27.67 -0.36 -3.22
N GLY A 747 -26.69 -1.10 -2.69
CA GLY A 747 -26.77 -1.79 -1.41
C GLY A 747 -27.52 -3.12 -1.48
N ASN A 748 -27.85 -3.63 -2.66
CA ASN A 748 -28.54 -4.91 -2.79
C ASN A 748 -27.54 -6.08 -2.71
N PRO A 749 -27.96 -7.21 -2.13
CA PRO A 749 -27.15 -8.42 -2.17
C PRO A 749 -26.95 -8.92 -3.60
N ARG A 750 -25.76 -9.46 -3.87
CA ARG A 750 -25.40 -10.05 -5.17
C ARG A 750 -25.71 -11.55 -5.20
N ALA A 751 -26.09 -12.05 -6.37
CA ALA A 751 -26.15 -13.49 -6.60
C ALA A 751 -24.76 -14.11 -6.44
N MET A 752 -24.67 -15.26 -5.76
CA MET A 752 -23.41 -15.93 -5.50
C MET A 752 -23.56 -17.44 -5.37
N ALA A 753 -22.54 -18.16 -5.84
CA ALA A 753 -22.22 -19.52 -5.44
C ALA A 753 -20.88 -19.50 -4.71
N PHE A 754 -20.77 -20.24 -3.62
CA PHE A 754 -19.60 -20.25 -2.75
C PHE A 754 -19.29 -21.64 -2.23
N LEU A 755 -18.02 -22.00 -2.27
CA LEU A 755 -17.47 -23.23 -1.71
C LEU A 755 -16.21 -22.88 -0.92
N ARG A 756 -16.12 -23.33 0.33
CA ARG A 756 -14.92 -23.31 1.14
C ARG A 756 -14.59 -24.70 1.65
N VAL A 757 -13.35 -25.15 1.45
CA VAL A 757 -12.76 -26.30 2.15
C VAL A 757 -11.55 -25.81 2.95
N SER A 758 -11.49 -26.13 4.24
CA SER A 758 -10.51 -25.54 5.15
C SER A 758 -10.03 -26.53 6.21
N GLY A 759 -8.74 -26.46 6.54
CA GLY A 759 -8.19 -27.07 7.74
C GLY A 759 -8.52 -26.29 9.03
N GLY A 760 -9.00 -25.05 8.91
CA GLY A 760 -9.41 -24.19 10.01
C GLY A 760 -10.84 -24.39 10.51
N GLN A 761 -11.20 -23.68 11.58
CA GLN A 761 -12.54 -23.73 12.16
C GLN A 761 -13.60 -23.18 11.21
N GLN A 762 -14.86 -23.56 11.49
CA GLN A 762 -16.01 -23.02 10.78
C GLN A 762 -16.13 -21.52 11.01
N VAL A 763 -16.29 -20.78 9.91
CA VAL A 763 -16.49 -19.33 9.95
C VAL A 763 -17.95 -19.00 9.69
N ARG A 764 -18.45 -17.95 10.36
CA ARG A 764 -19.78 -17.43 10.10
C ARG A 764 -19.83 -16.79 8.72
N LEU A 765 -20.83 -17.16 7.94
CA LEU A 765 -21.17 -16.50 6.68
C LEU A 765 -22.20 -15.39 6.99
N ASP A 766 -21.76 -14.14 7.00
CA ASP A 766 -22.66 -13.00 7.23
C ASP A 766 -23.13 -12.47 5.88
N THR A 767 -24.26 -13.00 5.44
CA THR A 767 -24.74 -12.84 4.07
C THR A 767 -26.21 -12.53 4.06
N ASP A 768 -26.61 -11.57 3.26
CA ASP A 768 -27.99 -11.48 2.79
C ASP A 768 -28.14 -12.36 1.53
N ILE A 769 -27.96 -13.69 1.65
CA ILE A 769 -28.23 -14.58 0.50
C ILE A 769 -29.71 -14.44 0.13
N VAL A 770 -29.97 -13.74 -0.96
CA VAL A 770 -31.32 -13.58 -1.52
C VAL A 770 -31.47 -14.55 -2.68
N ALA A 771 -32.66 -15.13 -2.83
CA ALA A 771 -33.02 -15.96 -3.98
C ALA A 771 -32.68 -15.23 -5.28
N ALA A 772 -31.89 -15.87 -6.13
CA ALA A 772 -31.50 -15.33 -7.42
C ALA A 772 -31.67 -16.36 -8.55
N ALA A 773 -31.74 -15.86 -9.78
CA ALA A 773 -31.77 -16.71 -10.97
C ALA A 773 -30.40 -17.35 -11.29
N THR A 774 -29.33 -16.84 -10.67
CA THR A 774 -27.94 -17.27 -10.84
C THR A 774 -27.28 -17.51 -9.48
N GLY A 775 -26.04 -18.00 -9.45
CA GLY A 775 -25.37 -18.40 -8.22
C GLY A 775 -25.62 -19.88 -7.92
N ASN A 776 -25.35 -20.74 -8.92
CA ASN A 776 -25.47 -22.18 -8.83
C ASN A 776 -24.17 -22.82 -8.33
N LEU A 777 -24.29 -23.73 -7.36
CA LEU A 777 -23.18 -24.55 -6.88
C LEU A 777 -23.35 -26.00 -7.38
N ASP A 778 -22.43 -26.49 -8.21
CA ASP A 778 -22.54 -27.78 -8.88
C ASP A 778 -21.33 -28.67 -8.57
N ILE A 779 -21.50 -29.58 -7.61
CA ILE A 779 -20.50 -30.57 -7.22
C ILE A 779 -20.88 -31.89 -7.90
N LYS A 780 -20.18 -32.21 -8.98
CA LYS A 780 -20.50 -33.36 -9.83
C LYS A 780 -20.25 -34.68 -9.13
N SER A 781 -21.00 -35.71 -9.53
CA SER A 781 -20.72 -37.09 -9.14
C SER A 781 -19.26 -37.46 -9.41
N GLY A 782 -18.61 -38.12 -8.46
CA GLY A 782 -17.19 -38.50 -8.52
C GLY A 782 -16.21 -37.37 -8.19
N ALA A 783 -16.66 -36.15 -7.91
CA ALA A 783 -15.84 -35.14 -7.25
C ALA A 783 -15.63 -35.49 -5.77
N VAL A 784 -14.51 -35.07 -5.18
CA VAL A 784 -14.21 -35.25 -3.75
C VAL A 784 -13.94 -33.88 -3.12
N LEU A 785 -14.65 -33.56 -2.05
CA LEU A 785 -14.39 -32.40 -1.21
C LEU A 785 -14.02 -32.90 0.18
N ALA A 786 -12.81 -32.61 0.66
CA ALA A 786 -12.36 -33.01 1.99
C ALA A 786 -11.93 -31.79 2.81
N ALA A 787 -12.23 -31.81 4.10
CA ALA A 787 -11.78 -30.78 5.04
C ALA A 787 -11.48 -31.39 6.40
N THR A 788 -10.33 -31.05 6.99
CA THR A 788 -9.98 -31.50 8.34
C THR A 788 -10.55 -30.59 9.43
N GLY A 789 -10.87 -29.35 9.10
CA GLY A 789 -11.42 -28.37 10.04
C GLY A 789 -12.88 -28.04 9.74
N SER A 790 -13.14 -27.52 8.53
CA SER A 790 -14.49 -27.10 8.14
C SER A 790 -14.73 -27.00 6.64
N MET A 791 -16.00 -27.16 6.26
CA MET A 791 -16.52 -26.96 4.92
C MET A 791 -17.72 -26.03 4.96
N THR A 792 -17.77 -25.05 4.06
CA THR A 792 -18.91 -24.12 3.92
C THR A 792 -19.37 -24.08 2.48
N LEU A 793 -20.64 -24.41 2.24
CA LEU A 793 -21.29 -24.33 0.93
C LEU A 793 -22.38 -23.27 0.99
N ALA A 794 -22.45 -22.43 -0.05
CA ALA A 794 -23.55 -21.48 -0.20
C ALA A 794 -23.97 -21.29 -1.65
N ALA A 795 -25.27 -21.12 -1.89
CA ALA A 795 -25.81 -20.78 -3.19
C ALA A 795 -27.03 -19.87 -3.07
N SER A 796 -27.10 -18.85 -3.92
CA SER A 796 -28.28 -17.99 -4.09
C SER A 796 -29.38 -18.63 -4.94
N SER A 797 -29.02 -19.64 -5.75
CA SER A 797 -29.97 -20.39 -6.58
C SER A 797 -29.98 -21.89 -6.21
N GLN A 798 -29.53 -22.79 -7.08
CA GLN A 798 -29.51 -24.24 -6.79
C GLN A 798 -28.15 -24.71 -6.26
N SER A 799 -28.15 -25.69 -5.36
CA SER A 799 -26.94 -26.51 -5.08
C SER A 799 -27.19 -27.96 -5.46
N LEU A 800 -26.39 -28.47 -6.41
CA LEU A 800 -26.35 -29.87 -6.82
C LEU A 800 -25.14 -30.52 -6.16
N LEU A 801 -25.35 -31.38 -5.17
CA LEU A 801 -24.31 -31.98 -4.33
C LEU A 801 -24.20 -33.48 -4.59
N ASP A 802 -23.75 -33.87 -5.78
CA ASP A 802 -23.63 -35.28 -6.20
C ASP A 802 -22.25 -35.90 -5.86
N GLY A 803 -21.29 -35.10 -5.43
CA GLY A 803 -19.94 -35.52 -5.05
C GLY A 803 -19.82 -36.14 -3.66
N ASP A 804 -18.62 -36.61 -3.31
CA ASP A 804 -18.27 -37.17 -2.01
C ASP A 804 -17.77 -36.06 -1.06
N LEU A 805 -18.48 -35.85 0.05
CA LEU A 805 -18.15 -34.85 1.07
C LEU A 805 -17.48 -35.54 2.27
N GLN A 806 -16.17 -35.38 2.41
CA GLN A 806 -15.36 -36.00 3.46
C GLN A 806 -15.13 -35.02 4.62
N VAL A 807 -16.07 -35.00 5.58
CA VAL A 807 -16.09 -34.07 6.73
C VAL A 807 -16.29 -34.77 8.08
N ALA A 808 -15.91 -36.05 8.18
CA ALA A 808 -16.15 -36.91 9.34
C ALA A 808 -15.87 -36.25 10.71
N ASP A 809 -14.72 -35.59 10.81
CA ASP A 809 -14.25 -34.93 12.04
C ASP A 809 -14.34 -33.39 11.99
N ALA A 810 -14.98 -32.86 10.94
CA ALA A 810 -15.04 -31.43 10.61
C ALA A 810 -16.46 -30.87 10.75
N SER A 811 -16.57 -29.55 10.76
CA SER A 811 -17.85 -28.83 10.71
C SER A 811 -18.30 -28.61 9.27
N LEU A 812 -19.56 -28.89 8.95
CA LEU A 812 -20.17 -28.63 7.63
C LEU A 812 -21.26 -27.58 7.76
N GLY A 813 -21.14 -26.48 7.02
CA GLY A 813 -22.16 -25.44 6.91
C GLY A 813 -22.79 -25.40 5.53
N LEU A 814 -24.10 -25.51 5.46
CA LEU A 814 -24.89 -25.39 4.24
C LEU A 814 -25.77 -24.14 4.33
N ASN A 815 -25.58 -23.22 3.38
CA ASN A 815 -26.26 -21.93 3.35
C ASN A 815 -27.07 -21.79 2.07
N ALA A 816 -28.36 -21.49 2.18
CA ALA A 816 -29.23 -21.35 1.01
C ALA A 816 -30.39 -20.40 1.27
N GLU A 817 -31.10 -20.01 0.21
CA GLU A 817 -32.41 -19.37 0.39
C GLU A 817 -33.40 -20.32 1.05
N ARG A 818 -33.41 -21.60 0.66
CA ARG A 818 -34.24 -22.66 1.23
C ARG A 818 -33.47 -23.97 1.32
N ILE A 819 -33.70 -24.71 2.39
CA ILE A 819 -33.16 -26.06 2.59
C ILE A 819 -34.34 -27.01 2.72
N SER A 820 -34.34 -28.08 1.92
CA SER A 820 -35.36 -29.12 1.91
C SER A 820 -34.74 -30.46 2.27
N ILE A 821 -35.32 -31.17 3.23
CA ILE A 821 -34.78 -32.42 3.79
C ILE A 821 -35.80 -33.54 3.60
N GLY A 822 -35.36 -34.70 3.12
CA GLY A 822 -36.21 -35.87 2.84
C GLY A 822 -36.71 -35.93 1.39
N ASP A 823 -37.88 -36.54 1.19
CA ASP A 823 -38.46 -36.86 -0.13
C ASP A 823 -39.14 -35.64 -0.80
N ALA A 824 -38.37 -34.58 -1.00
CA ALA A 824 -38.85 -33.35 -1.64
C ALA A 824 -39.23 -33.60 -3.12
N PRO A 825 -40.30 -32.95 -3.64
CA PRO A 825 -40.66 -33.04 -5.06
C PRO A 825 -39.52 -32.63 -5.99
N ALA A 826 -39.50 -33.23 -7.19
CA ALA A 826 -38.67 -32.73 -8.29
C ALA A 826 -38.98 -31.23 -8.51
N ASP A 827 -37.95 -30.42 -8.76
CA ASP A 827 -38.01 -28.95 -8.92
C ASP A 827 -38.20 -28.13 -7.64
N THR A 828 -38.06 -28.73 -6.45
CA THR A 828 -38.00 -27.96 -5.20
C THR A 828 -36.80 -26.99 -5.23
N SER A 829 -37.06 -25.70 -4.97
CA SER A 829 -36.04 -24.66 -5.00
C SER A 829 -35.08 -24.75 -3.80
N GLY A 830 -33.84 -24.33 -4.01
CA GLY A 830 -32.80 -24.32 -2.98
C GLY A 830 -31.98 -25.62 -2.94
N ILE A 831 -31.60 -26.06 -1.75
CA ILE A 831 -30.81 -27.28 -1.53
C ILE A 831 -31.74 -28.42 -1.12
N ILE A 832 -31.61 -29.58 -1.77
CA ILE A 832 -32.33 -30.80 -1.42
C ILE A 832 -31.34 -31.80 -0.79
N LEU A 833 -31.61 -32.21 0.44
CA LEU A 833 -30.84 -33.20 1.19
C LEU A 833 -31.73 -34.40 1.46
N SER A 834 -31.55 -35.49 0.71
CA SER A 834 -32.38 -36.69 0.85
C SER A 834 -32.09 -37.48 2.14
N ASP A 835 -30.86 -37.40 2.64
CA ASP A 835 -30.39 -38.13 3.83
C ASP A 835 -29.24 -37.35 4.48
N LEU A 836 -29.42 -36.90 5.74
CA LEU A 836 -28.39 -36.13 6.45
C LEU A 836 -27.26 -37.02 6.97
N SER A 837 -27.54 -38.30 7.24
CA SER A 837 -26.55 -39.25 7.75
C SER A 837 -25.39 -39.45 6.79
N ARG A 838 -25.62 -39.27 5.48
CA ARG A 838 -24.58 -39.33 4.43
C ARG A 838 -23.54 -38.22 4.52
N LEU A 839 -23.85 -37.11 5.21
CA LEU A 839 -22.90 -36.00 5.39
C LEU A 839 -21.85 -36.32 6.44
N ASN A 840 -22.20 -37.14 7.45
CA ASN A 840 -21.32 -37.62 8.52
C ASN A 840 -20.46 -36.53 9.20
N ALA A 841 -20.94 -35.30 9.34
CA ALA A 841 -20.16 -34.20 9.93
C ALA A 841 -20.15 -34.25 11.47
N ARG A 842 -19.04 -33.82 12.10
CA ARG A 842 -18.97 -33.62 13.56
C ARG A 842 -19.97 -32.55 14.02
N GLU A 843 -20.15 -31.52 13.21
CA GLU A 843 -21.12 -30.45 13.43
C GLU A 843 -21.77 -30.12 12.08
N LEU A 844 -23.10 -30.08 12.05
CA LEU A 844 -23.87 -29.67 10.88
C LEU A 844 -24.58 -28.35 11.17
N LEU A 845 -24.25 -27.31 10.39
CA LEU A 845 -24.92 -26.01 10.40
C LEU A 845 -25.78 -25.89 9.14
N LEU A 846 -27.10 -25.82 9.31
CA LEU A 846 -28.05 -25.57 8.23
C LEU A 846 -28.60 -24.16 8.37
N SER A 847 -28.22 -23.28 7.46
CA SER A 847 -28.61 -21.87 7.46
C SER A 847 -29.49 -21.57 6.25
N SER A 848 -30.78 -21.33 6.49
CA SER A 848 -31.77 -20.95 5.49
C SER A 848 -32.21 -19.51 5.69
N ARG A 849 -32.25 -18.71 4.62
CA ARG A 849 -32.78 -17.33 4.68
C ARG A 849 -34.31 -17.29 4.64
N SER A 850 -34.97 -18.37 4.23
CA SER A 850 -36.41 -18.57 4.34
C SER A 850 -36.74 -19.65 5.38
N SER A 851 -37.08 -20.85 4.95
CA SER A 851 -37.45 -21.98 5.79
C SER A 851 -36.52 -23.17 5.61
N ILE A 852 -36.48 -24.02 6.64
CA ILE A 852 -36.01 -25.39 6.51
C ILE A 852 -37.25 -26.28 6.45
N ASP A 853 -37.40 -26.98 5.32
CA ASP A 853 -38.56 -27.77 4.97
C ASP A 853 -38.24 -29.25 5.11
N PHE A 854 -39.11 -30.00 5.76
CA PHE A 854 -39.00 -31.44 5.93
C PHE A 854 -40.12 -32.13 5.15
N TYR A 855 -39.76 -33.07 4.29
CA TYR A 855 -40.67 -33.82 3.43
C TYR A 855 -40.69 -35.30 3.81
N GLY A 856 -41.88 -35.83 4.08
CA GLY A 856 -42.05 -37.24 4.43
C GLY A 856 -41.43 -37.62 5.77
N THR A 857 -40.80 -38.79 5.85
CA THR A 857 -40.16 -39.27 7.09
C THR A 857 -38.69 -38.87 7.13
N VAL A 858 -38.31 -38.07 8.13
CA VAL A 858 -36.92 -37.69 8.38
C VAL A 858 -36.54 -38.17 9.78
N ASN A 859 -35.58 -39.08 9.88
CA ASN A 859 -35.12 -39.63 11.15
C ASN A 859 -33.60 -39.66 11.19
N GLU A 860 -33.01 -38.69 11.87
CA GLU A 860 -31.57 -38.40 11.79
C GLU A 860 -30.96 -38.38 13.18
N SER A 861 -29.74 -38.93 13.28
CA SER A 861 -28.93 -38.94 14.50
C SER A 861 -27.56 -38.36 14.19
N LEU A 862 -27.27 -37.19 14.73
CA LEU A 862 -26.08 -36.38 14.45
C LEU A 862 -25.30 -36.13 15.74
N ASN A 863 -24.07 -35.64 15.63
CA ASN A 863 -23.28 -35.27 16.82
C ASN A 863 -23.70 -33.88 17.36
N SER A 864 -23.57 -32.83 16.55
CA SER A 864 -24.11 -31.49 16.83
C SER A 864 -24.87 -30.95 15.61
N LEU A 865 -25.99 -30.27 15.85
CA LEU A 865 -26.85 -29.70 14.82
C LEU A 865 -27.21 -28.25 15.16
N VAL A 866 -27.01 -27.34 14.21
CA VAL A 866 -27.49 -25.97 14.29
C VAL A 866 -28.45 -25.72 13.13
N LEU A 867 -29.67 -25.30 13.45
CA LEU A 867 -30.69 -24.90 12.48
C LEU A 867 -30.90 -23.40 12.62
N ASP A 868 -30.50 -22.64 11.59
CA ASP A 868 -30.67 -21.19 11.53
C ASP A 868 -31.64 -20.84 10.41
N SER A 869 -32.86 -20.43 10.74
CA SER A 869 -33.90 -20.14 9.76
C SER A 869 -35.03 -19.27 10.28
N ALA A 870 -35.82 -18.67 9.38
CA ALA A 870 -37.03 -17.95 9.76
C ALA A 870 -38.15 -18.89 10.25
N GLY A 871 -38.06 -20.19 9.95
CA GLY A 871 -38.99 -21.20 10.44
C GLY A 871 -38.73 -22.61 9.91
N LEU A 872 -39.17 -23.60 10.69
CA LEU A 872 -39.14 -25.02 10.34
C LEU A 872 -40.53 -25.45 9.86
N ARG A 873 -40.62 -26.14 8.71
CA ARG A 873 -41.91 -26.59 8.13
C ARG A 873 -41.93 -28.08 7.87
N GLY A 874 -43.01 -28.76 8.27
CA GLY A 874 -43.32 -30.13 7.86
C GLY A 874 -44.28 -30.12 6.67
N LEU A 875 -43.81 -30.55 5.50
CA LEU A 875 -44.57 -30.61 4.25
C LEU A 875 -44.85 -32.05 3.85
N ALA A 876 -45.96 -32.27 3.15
CA ALA A 876 -46.27 -33.59 2.64
C ALA A 876 -45.25 -34.00 1.56
N ASP A 877 -44.87 -35.27 1.53
CA ASP A 877 -43.99 -35.79 0.48
C ASP A 877 -44.68 -35.79 -0.90
N SER A 878 -43.94 -36.20 -1.93
CA SER A 878 -44.48 -36.35 -3.29
C SER A 878 -45.67 -37.31 -3.40
N ALA A 879 -45.88 -38.20 -2.41
CA ALA A 879 -47.00 -39.14 -2.31
C ALA A 879 -48.16 -38.63 -1.42
N GLY A 880 -48.03 -37.45 -0.81
CA GLY A 880 -49.03 -36.82 0.04
C GLY A 880 -49.01 -37.27 1.52
N ALA A 881 -47.99 -37.99 1.97
CA ALA A 881 -47.87 -38.40 3.38
C ALA A 881 -47.38 -37.23 4.25
N PRO A 882 -47.94 -37.03 5.47
CA PRO A 882 -47.54 -35.93 6.35
C PRO A 882 -46.10 -36.10 6.86
N ALA A 883 -45.41 -34.98 7.09
CA ALA A 883 -44.05 -35.00 7.61
C ALA A 883 -43.96 -35.63 9.01
N THR A 884 -43.08 -36.60 9.20
CA THR A 884 -42.75 -37.19 10.51
C THR A 884 -41.26 -37.02 10.74
N VAL A 885 -40.88 -36.06 11.60
CA VAL A 885 -39.49 -35.62 11.76
C VAL A 885 -38.98 -35.93 13.16
N THR A 886 -37.88 -36.66 13.25
CA THR A 886 -37.10 -36.87 14.48
C THR A 886 -35.66 -36.47 14.23
N LEU A 887 -35.19 -35.45 14.94
CA LEU A 887 -33.80 -35.00 14.90
C LEU A 887 -33.18 -35.23 16.27
N ALA A 888 -32.20 -36.13 16.34
CA ALA A 888 -31.42 -36.40 17.53
C ALA A 888 -30.00 -35.84 17.37
N ALA A 889 -29.51 -35.09 18.35
CA ALA A 889 -28.12 -34.63 18.43
C ALA A 889 -27.47 -35.17 19.71
N ALA A 890 -26.34 -35.86 19.59
CA ALA A 890 -25.64 -36.46 20.73
C ALA A 890 -25.09 -35.41 21.71
N ASN A 891 -24.79 -34.20 21.25
CA ASN A 891 -24.23 -33.13 22.07
C ASN A 891 -25.16 -31.92 22.13
N THR A 892 -25.23 -31.14 21.04
CA THR A 892 -26.03 -29.91 21.02
C THR A 892 -26.95 -29.84 19.81
N LEU A 893 -28.20 -29.43 20.06
CA LEU A 893 -29.14 -28.95 19.05
C LEU A 893 -29.46 -27.49 19.33
N ARG A 894 -29.19 -26.61 18.37
CA ARG A 894 -29.40 -25.17 18.50
C ARG A 894 -30.35 -24.66 17.42
N LEU A 895 -31.37 -23.91 17.84
CA LEU A 895 -32.27 -23.20 16.94
C LEU A 895 -31.95 -21.71 16.98
N LEU A 896 -31.70 -21.13 15.80
CA LEU A 896 -31.36 -19.73 15.60
C LEU A 896 -32.31 -19.09 14.57
N ASN A 897 -32.47 -17.77 14.68
CA ASN A 897 -33.02 -16.92 13.63
C ASN A 897 -32.13 -15.69 13.45
N THR A 898 -30.89 -15.90 12.99
CA THR A 898 -29.91 -14.81 12.88
C THR A 898 -30.29 -13.77 11.84
N SER A 899 -31.09 -14.16 10.83
CA SER A 899 -31.63 -13.24 9.81
C SER A 899 -32.76 -12.35 10.32
N GLN A 900 -33.26 -12.58 11.54
CA GLN A 900 -34.43 -11.89 12.11
C GLN A 900 -35.65 -11.88 11.17
N SER A 901 -35.74 -12.88 10.30
CA SER A 901 -36.79 -12.98 9.29
C SER A 901 -38.02 -13.64 9.90
N SER A 902 -39.20 -13.30 9.37
CA SER A 902 -40.47 -13.89 9.80
C SER A 902 -41.06 -14.74 8.69
N LEU A 903 -41.54 -15.94 9.04
CA LEU A 903 -42.25 -16.82 8.13
C LEU A 903 -43.76 -16.69 8.34
N LEU A 904 -44.53 -16.64 7.25
CA LEU A 904 -45.99 -16.71 7.34
C LEU A 904 -46.44 -18.13 7.75
N PRO A 905 -47.41 -18.27 8.68
CA PRO A 905 -47.94 -19.58 9.05
C PRO A 905 -48.54 -20.31 7.84
N VAL A 906 -48.16 -21.58 7.65
CA VAL A 906 -48.74 -22.47 6.63
C VAL A 906 -49.89 -23.27 7.26
N PRO A 907 -50.98 -23.58 6.51
CA PRO A 907 -52.07 -24.41 7.03
C PRO A 907 -51.58 -25.75 7.60
N ALA A 908 -52.12 -26.17 8.75
CA ALA A 908 -51.72 -27.39 9.42
C ALA A 908 -51.94 -28.63 8.53
N SER A 909 -50.86 -29.38 8.26
CA SER A 909 -50.85 -30.59 7.44
C SER A 909 -50.82 -31.89 8.27
N GLY A 910 -50.84 -31.81 9.60
CA GLY A 910 -50.89 -32.97 10.50
C GLY A 910 -49.55 -33.67 10.79
N GLY A 911 -48.41 -33.05 10.48
CA GLY A 911 -47.08 -33.61 10.75
C GLY A 911 -46.61 -33.54 12.21
N THR A 912 -45.53 -34.24 12.52
CA THR A 912 -44.88 -34.27 13.86
C THR A 912 -43.41 -33.86 13.78
N LEU A 913 -42.92 -33.12 14.79
CA LEU A 913 -41.52 -32.76 14.97
C LEU A 913 -41.06 -33.15 16.38
N THR A 914 -40.03 -33.98 16.46
CA THR A 914 -39.38 -34.39 17.70
C THR A 914 -37.92 -33.97 17.67
N LEU A 915 -37.50 -33.15 18.63
CA LEU A 915 -36.11 -32.73 18.81
C LEU A 915 -35.56 -33.40 20.08
N GLN A 916 -34.43 -34.09 19.96
CA GLN A 916 -33.77 -34.78 21.06
C GLN A 916 -32.30 -34.35 21.11
N ALA A 917 -31.83 -33.88 22.26
CA ALA A 917 -30.42 -33.55 22.45
C ALA A 917 -30.03 -33.59 23.93
N ASP A 918 -28.75 -33.81 24.20
CA ASP A 918 -28.17 -33.61 25.54
C ASP A 918 -28.25 -32.13 25.95
N GLY A 919 -28.01 -31.21 25.00
CA GLY A 919 -28.26 -29.77 25.15
C GLY A 919 -29.14 -29.21 24.03
N LEU A 920 -30.32 -28.68 24.38
CA LEU A 920 -31.19 -27.92 23.48
C LEU A 920 -31.09 -26.42 23.78
N VAL A 921 -30.65 -25.63 22.80
CA VAL A 921 -30.49 -24.18 22.91
C VAL A 921 -31.44 -23.47 21.93
N LEU A 922 -32.16 -22.46 22.42
CA LEU A 922 -33.10 -21.64 21.65
C LEU A 922 -32.67 -20.18 21.79
N ASP A 923 -32.23 -19.54 20.70
CA ASP A 923 -31.80 -18.13 20.68
C ASP A 923 -32.65 -17.24 19.77
#